data_AF-A0A3A9C829-F1
#
_entry.id   AF-A0A3A9C829-F1
#
_cell.length_a   1.000
_cell.length_b   1.000
_cell.length_c   1.000
_cell.angle_alpha   90.00
_cell.angle_beta   90.00
_cell.angle_gamma   90.00
#
_symmetry.space_group_name_H-M   'P 1'
#
loop_
_entity.id
_entity.type
_entity.pdbx_description
1 polymer ?
#
loop_
_entity_poly.entity_id
_entity_poly.type
_entity_poly.pdbx_seq_one_letter_code
_entity_poly.pdbx_strand_id
1 'polypeptide(L)'
;MIFSGRTAADYKKGVDIYMLFRTKRSRAYVLLIIDSILHIVSMLLSGAMRHGFFAFLEGWFQRPAYIATMTLIVLFYALIFIGKEEARQDIMEQGPFSYTVDAVKSQMGLFLFILFFLFITKQGQEVSRYIIFVFSFIDIVLECAVRFLYIRFLRHYMRNNISAERILLVTISDRAKEILNHIYEKRGDLQNITAVVLLDGGSENSVMGIPVVGNRDNILSTHKENVYDEVFIHIPYDYPVPLESIIMGFEQMGVPVNLNIDVFNLAVEEKAITSFGPYNVIAFKPNSQKLIPMICKRLIDIIGSMAGLFVTGILTLILAPVIKIQSPGPVFFSQVRVGINGRKFKMYKFRSMYQEAEKEKAALMEQNEMQGFMFKMKDDPRVTPVGRFIRRTSLDEFPQFLNVLKGDMSLVGTRPPTLDEYVRYETHHLKRLSIKPGITGLWQVSGRNQVKNFEDVVKLDFRYIDQWSLLLDVKIILQTIGVIFGREKEWKNSCCILGVNISVVNMADTIRMIAENLREWSGKYICVANVHTTVMSYEDETYRAVQNGAVMVLPDGKPLSVVARKRGCQTIGRVAGPDLMGEIFRISASHGYRHFFYGSSEETLERLRAKLSVSYPGLEIVGMISPPFRALTEDEDRNYIQEINASGADFVWIGLGAPKQETYMASHEGKVKGLMIGVGAGFDYYAGNIRRAPLWMQKCSLEWLYRLIQEPRKLLKRYVHTNGKFIRLVWKENRDLRHRDRKIQR
;
A
#
# COMPACT_ATOMS: atom_id res chain seq x y z
N MET A 1 18.11 52.65 -5.11
CA MET A 1 19.42 52.85 -5.78
C MET A 1 20.39 51.75 -5.39
N ILE A 2 20.38 50.59 -6.09
CA ILE A 2 21.54 49.70 -6.28
C ILE A 2 21.27 48.94 -7.59
N PHE A 3 21.51 49.55 -8.73
CA PHE A 3 21.62 48.85 -10.03
C PHE A 3 22.72 49.56 -10.81
N SER A 4 23.97 49.31 -10.42
CA SER A 4 25.15 49.77 -11.16
C SER A 4 25.66 48.67 -12.09
N GLY A 5 25.65 48.97 -13.39
CA GLY A 5 26.67 48.54 -14.34
C GLY A 5 26.72 47.06 -14.73
N ARG A 6 25.79 46.60 -15.59
CA ARG A 6 26.07 45.50 -16.52
C ARG A 6 25.68 45.90 -17.92
N THR A 7 26.54 45.60 -18.88
CA THR A 7 26.41 46.06 -20.28
C THR A 7 25.39 45.20 -21.03
N ALA A 8 24.82 45.72 -22.14
CA ALA A 8 23.88 44.97 -22.99
C ALA A 8 24.44 43.62 -23.50
N ALA A 9 25.77 43.46 -23.55
CA ALA A 9 26.46 42.21 -23.88
C ALA A 9 26.35 41.15 -22.77
N ASP A 10 26.31 41.55 -21.50
CA ASP A 10 26.07 40.66 -20.35
C ASP A 10 24.62 40.17 -20.34
N TYR A 11 23.68 41.02 -20.77
CA TYR A 11 22.27 40.67 -20.98
C TYR A 11 22.13 39.58 -22.05
N LYS A 12 22.82 39.72 -23.19
CA LYS A 12 22.73 38.77 -24.32
C LYS A 12 23.30 37.39 -23.98
N LYS A 13 24.47 37.32 -23.33
CA LYS A 13 25.07 36.05 -22.88
C LYS A 13 24.28 35.36 -21.77
N GLY A 14 23.65 36.13 -20.87
CA GLY A 14 22.75 35.60 -19.86
C GLY A 14 21.50 34.96 -20.47
N VAL A 15 20.96 35.55 -21.53
CA VAL A 15 19.74 35.09 -22.22
C VAL A 15 19.94 33.78 -22.98
N ASP A 16 21.08 33.57 -23.65
CA ASP A 16 21.35 32.33 -24.40
C ASP A 16 21.49 31.10 -23.49
N ILE A 17 22.21 31.24 -22.37
CA ILE A 17 22.35 30.16 -21.37
C ILE A 17 21.02 29.95 -20.63
N TYR A 18 20.29 31.03 -20.35
CA TYR A 18 18.97 30.94 -19.74
C TYR A 18 17.97 30.17 -20.62
N MET A 19 17.99 30.36 -21.95
CA MET A 19 17.11 29.60 -22.86
C MET A 19 17.31 28.08 -22.76
N LEU A 20 18.55 27.61 -22.52
CA LEU A 20 18.84 26.20 -22.29
C LEU A 20 18.23 25.65 -20.97
N PHE A 21 17.98 26.50 -19.98
CA PHE A 21 17.44 26.10 -18.68
C PHE A 21 16.00 26.58 -18.43
N ARG A 22 15.41 27.31 -19.38
CA ARG A 22 14.06 27.91 -19.28
C ARG A 22 12.96 26.85 -19.11
N THR A 23 12.96 25.83 -19.95
CA THR A 23 11.88 24.83 -19.92
C THR A 23 12.20 23.65 -19.01
N LYS A 24 11.18 23.04 -18.40
CA LYS A 24 11.33 21.75 -17.67
C LYS A 24 12.01 20.68 -18.55
N ARG A 25 11.67 20.66 -19.84
CA ARG A 25 12.22 19.71 -20.82
C ARG A 25 13.71 19.94 -21.07
N SER A 26 14.12 21.19 -21.28
CA SER A 26 15.53 21.49 -21.60
C SER A 26 16.46 21.20 -20.41
N ARG A 27 16.03 21.49 -19.17
CA ARG A 27 16.74 21.07 -17.95
C ARG A 27 16.92 19.55 -17.87
N ALA A 28 15.87 18.79 -18.17
CA ALA A 28 15.93 17.33 -18.17
C ALA A 28 16.86 16.79 -19.26
N TYR A 29 16.84 17.36 -20.48
CA TYR A 29 17.74 16.94 -21.56
C TYR A 29 19.21 17.25 -21.29
N VAL A 30 19.52 18.42 -20.72
CA VAL A 30 20.89 18.74 -20.31
C VAL A 30 21.39 17.71 -19.29
N LEU A 31 20.53 17.31 -18.36
CA LEU A 31 20.91 16.31 -17.38
C LEU A 31 21.11 14.92 -17.99
N LEU A 32 20.26 14.49 -18.93
CA LEU A 32 20.46 13.25 -19.69
C LEU A 32 21.85 13.21 -20.35
N ILE A 33 22.28 14.33 -20.94
CA ILE A 33 23.59 14.45 -21.58
C ILE A 33 24.70 14.33 -20.52
N ILE A 34 24.57 15.04 -19.40
CA ILE A 34 25.53 14.96 -18.29
C ILE A 34 25.65 13.53 -17.78
N ASP A 35 24.55 12.86 -17.50
CA ASP A 35 24.54 11.49 -16.98
C ASP A 35 25.12 10.50 -17.99
N SER A 36 24.84 10.68 -19.28
CA SER A 36 25.44 9.86 -20.35
C SER A 36 26.96 10.02 -20.41
N ILE A 37 27.46 11.25 -20.25
CA ILE A 37 28.90 11.53 -20.17
C ILE A 37 29.49 10.90 -18.91
N LEU A 38 28.80 10.99 -17.77
CA LEU A 38 29.25 10.38 -16.52
C LEU A 38 29.37 8.87 -16.62
N HIS A 39 28.42 8.17 -17.25
CA HIS A 39 28.55 6.73 -17.47
C HIS A 39 29.80 6.38 -18.29
N ILE A 40 30.13 7.18 -19.32
CA ILE A 40 31.35 6.98 -20.11
C ILE A 40 32.59 7.19 -19.22
N VAL A 41 32.62 8.29 -18.46
CA VAL A 41 33.76 8.64 -17.58
C VAL A 41 33.95 7.59 -16.50
N SER A 42 32.89 7.15 -15.82
CA SER A 42 32.93 6.12 -14.78
C SER A 42 33.48 4.80 -15.31
N MET A 43 33.12 4.43 -16.54
CA MET A 43 33.57 3.20 -17.17
C MET A 43 35.06 3.27 -17.56
N LEU A 44 35.50 4.42 -18.08
CA LEU A 44 36.91 4.69 -18.35
C LEU A 44 37.76 4.68 -17.07
N LEU A 45 37.30 5.33 -16.00
CA LEU A 45 37.98 5.35 -14.70
C LEU A 45 38.07 3.94 -14.12
N SER A 46 36.99 3.18 -14.17
CA SER A 46 36.99 1.81 -13.67
C SER A 46 37.94 0.90 -14.44
N GLY A 47 38.06 1.07 -15.75
CA GLY A 47 39.01 0.32 -16.57
C GLY A 47 40.46 0.73 -16.30
N ALA A 48 40.71 2.03 -16.16
CA ALA A 48 42.02 2.58 -15.82
C ALA A 48 42.52 2.04 -14.47
N MET A 49 41.65 1.89 -13.46
CA MET A 49 42.01 1.29 -12.18
C MET A 49 42.40 -0.19 -12.28
N ARG A 50 41.85 -0.94 -13.26
CA ARG A 50 42.12 -2.37 -13.42
C ARG A 50 43.37 -2.67 -14.24
N HIS A 51 43.58 -1.91 -15.31
CA HIS A 51 44.57 -2.20 -16.34
C HIS A 51 45.60 -1.08 -16.55
N GLY A 52 45.43 0.09 -15.93
CA GLY A 52 46.15 1.31 -16.28
C GLY A 52 45.46 2.07 -17.42
N PHE A 53 45.49 3.40 -17.40
CA PHE A 53 44.71 4.24 -18.32
C PHE A 53 45.01 3.98 -19.81
N PHE A 54 46.29 4.01 -20.20
CA PHE A 54 46.69 3.81 -21.60
C PHE A 54 46.45 2.38 -22.09
N ALA A 55 46.77 1.37 -21.28
CA ALA A 55 46.53 -0.03 -21.62
C ALA A 55 45.03 -0.37 -21.72
N PHE A 56 44.19 0.28 -20.90
CA PHE A 56 42.74 0.13 -21.00
C PHE A 56 42.19 0.78 -22.27
N LEU A 57 42.63 2.00 -22.61
CA LEU A 57 42.20 2.70 -23.82
C LEU A 57 42.56 1.92 -25.09
N GLU A 58 43.77 1.38 -25.16
CA GLU A 58 44.21 0.56 -26.29
C GLU A 58 43.38 -0.74 -26.39
N GLY A 59 43.17 -1.42 -25.26
CA GLY A 59 42.33 -2.61 -25.18
C GLY A 59 40.83 -2.35 -25.41
N TRP A 60 40.35 -1.14 -25.15
CA TRP A 60 38.94 -0.75 -25.29
C TRP A 60 38.50 -0.76 -26.75
N PHE A 61 39.29 -0.17 -27.64
CA PHE A 61 39.00 -0.18 -29.08
C PHE A 61 39.15 -1.57 -29.71
N GLN A 62 39.95 -2.44 -29.10
CA GLN A 62 40.21 -3.79 -29.61
C GLN A 62 39.21 -4.84 -29.11
N ARG A 63 38.39 -4.54 -28.09
CA ARG A 63 37.47 -5.50 -27.47
C ARG A 63 36.00 -5.10 -27.69
N PRO A 64 35.29 -5.71 -28.66
CA PRO A 64 33.93 -5.31 -29.02
C PRO A 64 32.92 -5.47 -27.87
N ALA A 65 33.16 -6.37 -26.90
CA ALA A 65 32.30 -6.54 -25.73
C ALA A 65 32.21 -5.29 -24.84
N TYR A 66 33.30 -4.52 -24.68
CA TYR A 66 33.27 -3.29 -23.88
C TYR A 66 32.48 -2.18 -24.58
N ILE A 67 32.68 -2.04 -25.89
CA ILE A 67 31.93 -1.08 -26.73
C ILE A 67 30.45 -1.44 -26.74
N ALA A 68 30.10 -2.71 -26.96
CA ALA A 68 28.72 -3.18 -26.93
C ALA A 68 28.05 -2.93 -25.58
N THR A 69 28.75 -3.23 -24.48
CA THR A 69 28.25 -2.96 -23.11
C THR A 69 28.01 -1.47 -22.90
N MET A 70 28.92 -0.60 -23.39
CA MET A 70 28.80 0.84 -23.24
C MET A 70 27.64 1.44 -24.05
N THR A 71 27.51 1.04 -25.31
CA THR A 71 26.40 1.45 -26.17
C THR A 71 25.06 1.03 -25.54
N LEU A 72 25.01 -0.19 -25.00
CA LEU A 72 23.83 -0.70 -24.33
C LEU A 72 23.50 0.08 -23.05
N ILE A 73 24.52 0.51 -22.28
CA ILE A 73 24.34 1.37 -21.11
C ILE A 73 23.67 2.68 -21.49
N VAL A 74 24.20 3.39 -22.49
CA VAL A 74 23.65 4.68 -22.93
C VAL A 74 22.23 4.52 -23.49
N LEU A 75 21.98 3.50 -24.31
CA LEU A 75 20.65 3.23 -24.87
C LEU A 75 19.63 2.86 -23.79
N PHE A 76 20.00 2.01 -22.84
CA PHE A 76 19.12 1.60 -21.75
C PHE A 76 18.84 2.77 -20.81
N TYR A 77 19.84 3.60 -20.52
CA TYR A 77 19.67 4.81 -19.75
C TYR A 77 18.73 5.81 -20.45
N ALA A 78 18.90 6.00 -21.77
CA ALA A 78 17.99 6.81 -22.57
C ALA A 78 16.56 6.24 -22.57
N LEU A 79 16.38 4.92 -22.61
CA LEU A 79 15.07 4.27 -22.49
C LEU A 79 14.44 4.50 -21.11
N ILE A 80 15.23 4.38 -20.02
CA ILE A 80 14.77 4.71 -18.67
C ILE A 80 14.34 6.17 -18.60
N PHE A 81 15.12 7.08 -19.19
CA PHE A 81 14.82 8.51 -19.22
C PHE A 81 13.53 8.81 -20.00
N ILE A 82 13.35 8.20 -21.17
CA ILE A 82 12.13 8.33 -21.99
C ILE A 82 10.91 7.75 -21.25
N GLY A 83 11.07 6.62 -20.57
CA GLY A 83 9.99 5.93 -19.86
C GLY A 83 9.58 6.59 -18.55
N LYS A 84 10.43 7.43 -17.95
CA LYS A 84 10.09 8.27 -16.80
C LYS A 84 9.34 9.53 -17.29
N GLU A 85 8.05 9.38 -17.55
CA GLU A 85 7.15 10.52 -17.76
C GLU A 85 7.14 11.46 -16.53
N GLU A 86 7.36 10.89 -15.33
CA GLU A 86 7.58 11.60 -14.05
C GLU A 86 8.94 12.32 -13.94
N ALA A 87 9.96 12.00 -14.75
CA ALA A 87 11.22 12.77 -14.77
C ALA A 87 11.05 14.16 -15.45
N ARG A 88 9.85 14.44 -15.98
CA ARG A 88 9.42 15.77 -16.42
C ARG A 88 8.75 16.58 -15.30
N GLN A 89 8.52 15.99 -14.13
CA GLN A 89 8.23 16.78 -12.93
C GLN A 89 9.44 17.66 -12.62
N ASP A 90 9.20 18.86 -12.12
CA ASP A 90 10.27 19.85 -12.03
C ASP A 90 11.35 19.35 -11.06
N ILE A 91 12.61 19.31 -11.53
CA ILE A 91 13.81 19.03 -10.70
C ILE A 91 13.83 19.97 -9.46
N MET A 92 13.18 21.13 -9.56
CA MET A 92 13.01 22.08 -8.46
C MET A 92 11.88 21.73 -7.48
N GLU A 93 10.81 21.07 -7.94
CA GLU A 93 9.66 20.67 -7.11
C GLU A 93 9.99 19.42 -6.27
N GLN A 94 10.90 18.56 -6.76
CA GLN A 94 11.37 17.41 -6.01
C GLN A 94 12.49 17.81 -5.04
N GLY A 95 12.30 17.56 -3.73
CA GLY A 95 13.35 17.77 -2.74
C GLY A 95 14.64 16.99 -3.09
N PRO A 96 15.84 17.50 -2.72
CA PRO A 96 17.12 16.94 -3.17
C PRO A 96 17.27 15.45 -2.78
N PHE A 97 16.69 15.05 -1.64
CA PHE A 97 16.70 13.67 -1.19
C PHE A 97 15.89 12.71 -2.10
N SER A 98 14.68 13.11 -2.49
CA SER A 98 13.83 12.27 -3.37
C SER A 98 14.51 12.05 -4.72
N TYR A 99 15.14 13.11 -5.23
CA TYR A 99 15.85 13.08 -6.49
C TYR A 99 17.05 12.13 -6.47
N THR A 100 17.86 12.17 -5.40
CA THR A 100 18.99 11.25 -5.21
C THR A 100 18.53 9.80 -5.10
N VAL A 101 17.43 9.54 -4.37
CA VAL A 101 16.87 8.19 -4.25
C VAL A 101 16.45 7.63 -5.61
N ASP A 102 15.87 8.45 -6.49
CA ASP A 102 15.45 8.01 -7.82
C ASP A 102 16.61 7.79 -8.79
N ALA A 103 17.70 8.53 -8.65
CA ALA A 103 18.95 8.27 -9.37
C ALA A 103 19.55 6.91 -8.95
N VAL A 104 19.66 6.65 -7.64
CA VAL A 104 20.15 5.36 -7.12
C VAL A 104 19.31 4.18 -7.61
N LYS A 105 17.97 4.32 -7.65
CA LYS A 105 17.09 3.28 -8.19
C LYS A 105 17.34 3.01 -9.68
N SER A 106 17.51 4.06 -10.49
CA SER A 106 17.87 3.93 -11.91
C SER A 106 19.18 3.17 -12.08
N GLN A 107 20.16 3.43 -11.21
CA GLN A 107 21.48 2.80 -11.26
C GLN A 107 21.52 1.36 -10.81
N MET A 108 20.73 1.02 -9.79
CA MET A 108 20.49 -0.39 -9.46
C MET A 108 19.82 -1.11 -10.64
N GLY A 109 18.88 -0.47 -11.34
CA GLY A 109 18.25 -0.99 -12.54
C GLY A 109 19.25 -1.24 -13.67
N LEU A 110 20.10 -0.26 -13.97
CA LEU A 110 21.16 -0.37 -14.98
C LEU A 110 22.14 -1.49 -14.65
N PHE A 111 22.60 -1.58 -13.40
CA PHE A 111 23.50 -2.64 -12.95
C PHE A 111 22.91 -4.04 -13.15
N LEU A 112 21.66 -4.24 -12.74
CA LEU A 112 20.97 -5.52 -12.93
C LEU A 112 20.79 -5.85 -14.42
N PHE A 113 20.51 -4.84 -15.25
CA PHE A 113 20.39 -5.02 -16.69
C PHE A 113 21.72 -5.41 -17.35
N ILE A 114 22.84 -4.78 -16.96
CA ILE A 114 24.19 -5.16 -17.44
C ILE A 114 24.48 -6.62 -17.07
N LEU A 115 24.24 -7.02 -15.81
CA LEU A 115 24.45 -8.40 -15.37
C LEU A 115 23.59 -9.40 -16.15
N PHE A 116 22.32 -9.05 -16.38
CA PHE A 116 21.40 -9.88 -17.15
C PHE A 116 21.85 -10.01 -18.62
N PHE A 117 22.25 -8.90 -19.25
CA PHE A 117 22.75 -8.89 -20.62
C PHE A 117 23.98 -9.77 -20.78
N LEU A 118 24.99 -9.58 -19.93
CA LEU A 118 26.23 -10.38 -19.96
C LEU A 118 26.00 -11.87 -19.70
N PHE A 119 24.97 -12.20 -18.90
CA PHE A 119 24.55 -13.57 -18.66
C PHE A 119 23.91 -14.18 -19.92
N ILE A 120 22.98 -13.49 -20.56
CA ILE A 120 22.27 -13.97 -21.75
C ILE A 120 23.21 -14.10 -22.96
N THR A 121 24.09 -13.12 -23.17
CA THR A 121 25.07 -13.16 -24.28
C THR A 121 26.24 -14.09 -24.00
N LYS A 122 26.34 -14.64 -22.79
CA LYS A 122 27.47 -15.46 -22.30
C LYS A 122 28.83 -14.74 -22.36
N GLN A 123 28.84 -13.40 -22.43
CA GLN A 123 30.05 -12.58 -22.49
C GLN A 123 30.64 -12.26 -21.11
N GLY A 124 30.08 -12.80 -20.02
CA GLY A 124 30.58 -12.56 -18.65
C GLY A 124 32.02 -13.02 -18.36
N GLN A 125 32.68 -13.71 -19.30
CA GLN A 125 34.11 -14.05 -19.23
C GLN A 125 35.01 -13.02 -19.94
N GLU A 126 34.48 -12.29 -20.93
CA GLU A 126 35.23 -11.28 -21.69
C GLU A 126 35.31 -9.93 -20.96
N VAL A 127 34.28 -9.63 -20.17
CA VAL A 127 34.18 -8.41 -19.37
C VAL A 127 34.59 -8.69 -17.93
N SER A 128 35.53 -7.90 -17.41
CA SER A 128 35.98 -8.05 -16.03
C SER A 128 34.87 -7.66 -15.04
N ARG A 129 34.49 -8.61 -14.16
CA ARG A 129 33.52 -8.34 -13.07
C ARG A 129 33.97 -7.20 -12.16
N TYR A 130 35.29 -7.07 -11.93
CA TYR A 130 35.88 -5.97 -11.18
C TYR A 130 35.49 -4.62 -11.79
N ILE A 131 35.61 -4.49 -13.13
CA ILE A 131 35.28 -3.25 -13.84
C ILE A 131 33.79 -2.93 -13.67
N ILE A 132 32.89 -3.91 -13.77
CA ILE A 132 31.44 -3.65 -13.63
C ILE A 132 31.08 -3.17 -12.20
N PHE A 133 31.65 -3.81 -11.17
CA PHE A 133 31.39 -3.42 -9.78
C PHE A 133 31.97 -2.04 -9.44
N VAL A 134 33.21 -1.78 -9.86
CA VAL A 134 33.87 -0.50 -9.61
C VAL A 134 33.23 0.62 -10.42
N PHE A 135 32.88 0.38 -11.68
CA PHE A 135 32.03 1.26 -12.50
C PHE A 135 30.77 1.64 -11.74
N SER A 136 29.98 0.65 -11.30
CA SER A 136 28.69 0.92 -10.65
C SER A 136 28.83 1.76 -9.39
N PHE A 137 29.91 1.55 -8.61
CA PHE A 137 30.18 2.35 -7.43
C PHE A 137 30.62 3.78 -7.76
N ILE A 138 31.61 3.94 -8.63
CA ILE A 138 32.11 5.26 -9.07
C ILE A 138 30.97 6.07 -9.67
N ASP A 139 30.16 5.43 -10.50
CA ASP A 139 29.10 6.05 -11.24
C ASP A 139 27.98 6.58 -10.34
N ILE A 140 27.54 5.80 -9.35
CA ILE A 140 26.59 6.27 -8.32
C ILE A 140 27.14 7.49 -7.58
N VAL A 141 28.42 7.46 -7.19
CA VAL A 141 29.05 8.55 -6.43
C VAL A 141 29.16 9.82 -7.27
N LEU A 142 29.66 9.70 -8.50
CA LEU A 142 29.81 10.84 -9.42
C LEU A 142 28.45 11.43 -9.80
N GLU A 143 27.47 10.59 -10.11
CA GLU A 143 26.12 11.03 -10.46
C GLU A 143 25.46 11.77 -9.29
N CYS A 144 25.56 11.24 -8.05
CA CYS A 144 25.04 11.94 -6.88
C CYS A 144 25.72 13.29 -6.65
N ALA A 145 27.05 13.36 -6.80
CA ALA A 145 27.81 14.60 -6.63
C ALA A 145 27.47 15.64 -7.71
N VAL A 146 27.46 15.24 -8.98
CA VAL A 146 27.17 16.14 -10.10
C VAL A 146 25.73 16.58 -10.09
N ARG A 147 24.76 15.72 -9.76
CA ARG A 147 23.35 16.12 -9.59
C ARG A 147 23.17 17.11 -8.45
N PHE A 148 23.85 16.89 -7.32
CA PHE A 148 23.84 17.84 -6.21
C PHE A 148 24.40 19.21 -6.63
N LEU A 149 25.54 19.21 -7.34
CA LEU A 149 26.13 20.44 -7.88
C LEU A 149 25.25 21.09 -8.93
N TYR A 150 24.62 20.31 -9.82
CA TYR A 150 23.71 20.79 -10.85
C TYR A 150 22.46 21.45 -10.24
N ILE A 151 21.83 20.82 -9.24
CA ILE A 151 20.70 21.42 -8.52
C ILE A 151 21.14 22.69 -7.79
N ARG A 152 22.30 22.67 -7.13
CA ARG A 152 22.83 23.86 -6.44
C ARG A 152 23.15 24.97 -7.43
N PHE A 153 23.73 24.65 -8.57
CA PHE A 153 24.00 25.57 -9.67
C PHE A 153 22.70 26.16 -10.21
N LEU A 154 21.70 25.33 -10.54
CA LEU A 154 20.40 25.79 -11.01
C LEU A 154 19.75 26.72 -9.97
N ARG A 155 19.72 26.35 -8.69
CA ARG A 155 19.16 27.20 -7.63
C ARG A 155 19.92 28.50 -7.47
N HIS A 156 21.25 28.46 -7.48
CA HIS A 156 22.08 29.65 -7.37
C HIS A 156 21.92 30.57 -8.57
N TYR A 157 21.91 30.00 -9.79
CA TYR A 157 21.74 30.71 -11.03
C TYR A 157 20.34 31.34 -11.15
N MET A 158 19.30 30.60 -10.75
CA MET A 158 17.92 31.12 -10.68
C MET A 158 17.74 32.17 -9.59
N ARG A 159 18.45 32.06 -8.45
CA ARG A 159 18.38 33.04 -7.34
C ARG A 159 19.12 34.35 -7.64
N ASN A 160 20.19 34.30 -8.43
CA ASN A 160 21.07 35.45 -8.68
C ASN A 160 20.84 36.13 -10.04
N ASN A 161 20.13 35.50 -10.98
CA ASN A 161 19.70 36.17 -12.21
C ASN A 161 18.28 36.72 -12.08
N ILE A 162 18.09 37.90 -12.67
CA ILE A 162 16.88 38.75 -12.66
C ILE A 162 15.63 38.07 -13.29
N SER A 163 15.77 36.82 -13.77
CA SER A 163 14.78 36.12 -14.60
C SER A 163 14.18 34.88 -13.91
N ALA A 164 13.92 34.96 -12.60
CA ALA A 164 12.82 34.17 -12.05
C ALA A 164 11.55 34.62 -12.77
N GLU A 165 10.83 33.69 -13.41
CA GLU A 165 9.60 34.01 -14.17
C GLU A 165 8.71 34.91 -13.31
N ARG A 166 8.46 36.14 -13.77
CA ARG A 166 7.61 37.09 -13.05
C ARG A 166 6.17 36.76 -13.33
N ILE A 167 5.54 36.04 -12.41
CA ILE A 167 4.16 35.61 -12.50
C ILE A 167 3.26 36.68 -11.90
N LEU A 168 2.25 37.11 -12.66
CA LEU A 168 1.14 37.91 -12.19
C LEU A 168 -0.01 36.98 -11.77
N LEU A 169 -0.37 36.96 -10.49
CA LEU A 169 -1.52 36.22 -10.00
C LEU A 169 -2.79 37.07 -10.13
N VAL A 170 -3.80 36.57 -10.84
CA VAL A 170 -5.10 37.22 -10.99
C VAL A 170 -6.15 36.38 -10.26
N THR A 171 -6.73 36.94 -9.21
CA THR A 171 -7.70 36.24 -8.35
C THR A 171 -8.64 37.20 -7.62
N ILE A 172 -9.38 36.70 -6.64
CA ILE A 172 -10.27 37.45 -5.76
C ILE A 172 -9.73 37.44 -4.32
N SER A 173 -10.13 38.42 -3.50
CA SER A 173 -9.51 38.69 -2.20
C SER A 173 -9.61 37.51 -1.22
N ASP A 174 -10.74 36.79 -1.23
CA ASP A 174 -11.01 35.62 -0.39
C ASP A 174 -10.08 34.42 -0.67
N ARG A 175 -9.69 34.20 -1.94
CA ARG A 175 -8.86 33.08 -2.38
C ARG A 175 -7.37 33.41 -2.46
N ALA A 176 -7.00 34.68 -2.56
CA ALA A 176 -5.61 35.10 -2.74
C ALA A 176 -4.67 34.48 -1.70
N LYS A 177 -5.04 34.54 -0.42
CA LYS A 177 -4.24 33.98 0.67
C LYS A 177 -4.17 32.44 0.64
N GLU A 178 -5.27 31.78 0.32
CA GLU A 178 -5.34 30.31 0.22
C GLU A 178 -4.45 29.79 -0.90
N ILE A 179 -4.49 30.43 -2.07
CA ILE A 179 -3.67 30.07 -3.24
C ILE A 179 -2.20 30.25 -2.93
N LEU A 180 -1.82 31.41 -2.37
CA LEU A 180 -0.43 31.68 -2.01
C LEU A 180 0.10 30.71 -0.94
N ASN A 181 -0.71 30.36 0.06
CA ASN A 181 -0.33 29.33 1.04
C ASN A 181 -0.15 27.96 0.39
N HIS A 182 -1.07 27.53 -0.48
CA HIS A 182 -0.94 26.25 -1.19
C HIS A 182 0.32 26.18 -2.06
N ILE A 183 0.67 27.28 -2.73
CA ILE A 183 1.89 27.36 -3.54
C ILE A 183 3.13 27.32 -2.62
N TYR A 184 3.12 28.07 -1.52
CA TYR A 184 4.22 28.10 -0.55
C TYR A 184 4.45 26.73 0.10
N GLU A 185 3.40 26.03 0.51
CA GLU A 185 3.50 24.69 1.13
C GLU A 185 4.08 23.65 0.16
N LYS A 186 3.71 23.71 -1.13
CA LYS A 186 4.18 22.73 -2.13
C LYS A 186 5.56 23.06 -2.71
N ARG A 187 5.87 24.34 -2.96
CA ARG A 187 7.15 24.76 -3.57
C ARG A 187 8.20 25.21 -2.57
N GLY A 188 7.81 25.61 -1.37
CA GLY A 188 8.71 26.13 -0.34
C GLY A 188 9.09 27.61 -0.50
N ASP A 189 8.67 28.29 -1.57
CA ASP A 189 8.81 29.74 -1.76
C ASP A 189 7.73 30.34 -2.69
N LEU A 190 7.61 31.67 -2.68
CA LEU A 190 6.71 32.46 -3.54
C LEU A 190 7.48 33.40 -4.48
N GLN A 191 8.78 33.16 -4.72
CA GLN A 191 9.67 34.17 -5.32
C GLN A 191 9.33 34.54 -6.76
N ASN A 192 8.62 33.65 -7.47
CA ASN A 192 8.18 33.90 -8.85
C ASN A 192 6.90 34.75 -8.91
N ILE A 193 6.08 34.80 -7.85
CA ILE A 193 4.85 35.60 -7.84
C ILE A 193 5.24 37.03 -7.45
N THR A 194 5.32 37.89 -8.46
CA THR A 194 5.83 39.26 -8.27
C THR A 194 4.72 40.22 -7.84
N ALA A 195 3.48 39.94 -8.26
CA ALA A 195 2.36 40.82 -8.02
C ALA A 195 1.02 40.07 -8.05
N VAL A 196 0.02 40.64 -7.36
CA VAL A 196 -1.35 40.14 -7.31
C VAL A 196 -2.32 41.19 -7.84
N VAL A 197 -3.28 40.76 -8.65
CA VAL A 197 -4.43 41.56 -9.08
C VAL A 197 -5.69 40.99 -8.44
N LEU A 198 -6.43 41.84 -7.73
CA LEU A 198 -7.67 41.50 -7.04
C LEU A 198 -8.86 42.02 -7.83
N LEU A 199 -9.58 41.12 -8.51
CA LEU A 199 -10.66 41.48 -9.43
C LEU A 199 -11.88 42.10 -8.74
N ASP A 200 -12.06 41.84 -7.45
CA ASP A 200 -13.12 42.38 -6.60
C ASP A 200 -12.79 43.76 -6.01
N GLY A 201 -11.60 44.31 -6.28
CA GLY A 201 -11.19 45.63 -5.80
C GLY A 201 -10.85 45.66 -4.31
N GLY A 202 -10.30 44.56 -3.77
CA GLY A 202 -9.87 44.48 -2.37
C GLY A 202 -8.96 45.65 -1.95
N SER A 203 -9.12 46.10 -0.70
CA SER A 203 -8.38 47.23 -0.12
C SER A 203 -6.98 46.89 0.39
N GLU A 204 -6.52 45.66 0.18
CA GLU A 204 -5.23 45.20 0.67
C GLU A 204 -4.10 45.69 -0.24
N ASN A 205 -3.12 46.39 0.31
CA ASN A 205 -1.94 46.84 -0.46
C ASN A 205 -0.93 45.70 -0.72
N SER A 206 -1.00 44.62 0.06
CA SER A 206 -0.17 43.43 -0.13
C SER A 206 -0.82 42.19 0.49
N VAL A 207 -0.62 41.04 -0.14
CA VAL A 207 -1.06 39.72 0.35
C VAL A 207 0.19 38.87 0.58
N MET A 208 0.41 38.38 1.81
CA MET A 208 1.59 37.55 2.16
C MET A 208 2.94 38.19 1.79
N GLY A 209 3.03 39.52 1.80
CA GLY A 209 4.24 40.27 1.43
C GLY A 209 4.42 40.52 -0.08
N ILE A 210 3.46 40.10 -0.91
CA ILE A 210 3.43 40.36 -2.36
C ILE A 210 2.53 41.57 -2.62
N PRO A 211 2.97 42.57 -3.40
CA PRO A 211 2.19 43.78 -3.66
C PRO A 211 0.93 43.49 -4.49
N VAL A 212 -0.17 44.15 -4.12
CA VAL A 212 -1.38 44.20 -4.94
C VAL A 212 -1.25 45.40 -5.88
N VAL A 213 -1.28 45.15 -7.19
CA VAL A 213 -0.89 46.12 -8.23
C VAL A 213 -2.04 46.58 -9.10
N GLY A 214 -3.22 45.95 -8.97
CA GLY A 214 -4.35 46.26 -9.81
C GLY A 214 -5.64 45.55 -9.42
N ASN A 215 -6.70 45.95 -10.11
CA ASN A 215 -8.06 45.46 -10.05
C ASN A 215 -8.58 45.09 -11.45
N ARG A 216 -9.87 44.81 -11.58
CA ARG A 216 -10.52 44.43 -12.85
C ARG A 216 -10.32 45.45 -13.98
N ASP A 217 -10.30 46.74 -13.69
CA ASP A 217 -10.32 47.80 -14.70
C ASP A 217 -8.90 48.12 -15.23
N ASN A 218 -7.88 47.95 -14.39
CA ASN A 218 -6.50 48.30 -14.73
C ASN A 218 -5.57 47.08 -14.98
N ILE A 219 -6.11 45.86 -14.96
CA ILE A 219 -5.35 44.61 -15.11
C ILE A 219 -4.39 44.59 -16.32
N LEU A 220 -4.85 45.05 -17.49
CA LEU A 220 -4.04 45.10 -18.72
C LEU A 220 -3.04 46.25 -18.72
N SER A 221 -3.36 47.37 -18.06
CA SER A 221 -2.42 48.51 -17.92
C SER A 221 -1.30 48.19 -16.94
N THR A 222 -1.52 47.38 -15.92
CA THR A 222 -0.50 47.00 -14.95
C THR A 222 0.71 46.32 -15.61
N HIS A 223 0.50 45.52 -16.66
CA HIS A 223 1.60 44.90 -17.40
C HIS A 223 2.41 45.90 -18.24
N LYS A 224 1.83 47.04 -18.61
CA LYS A 224 2.57 48.13 -19.27
C LYS A 224 3.53 48.83 -18.31
N GLU A 225 3.18 48.88 -17.03
CA GLU A 225 4.00 49.49 -15.98
C GLU A 225 5.05 48.52 -15.42
N ASN A 226 4.73 47.24 -15.37
CA ASN A 226 5.61 46.19 -14.87
C ASN A 226 5.61 44.97 -15.80
N VAL A 227 6.80 44.55 -16.24
CA VAL A 227 6.95 43.38 -17.11
C VAL A 227 6.72 42.10 -16.31
N TYR A 228 5.76 41.29 -16.76
CA TYR A 228 5.45 39.95 -16.27
C TYR A 228 5.71 38.93 -17.38
N ASP A 229 6.32 37.79 -17.06
CA ASP A 229 6.62 36.74 -18.03
C ASP A 229 5.43 35.79 -18.24
N GLU A 230 4.51 35.73 -17.28
CA GLU A 230 3.35 34.84 -17.28
C GLU A 230 2.21 35.41 -16.43
N VAL A 231 0.97 35.15 -16.82
CA VAL A 231 -0.22 35.47 -16.02
C VAL A 231 -0.91 34.19 -15.58
N PHE A 232 -1.09 34.02 -14.27
CA PHE A 232 -1.84 32.90 -13.70
C PHE A 232 -3.21 33.38 -13.20
N ILE A 233 -4.28 32.93 -13.85
CA ILE A 233 -5.65 33.29 -13.49
C ILE A 233 -6.29 32.17 -12.68
N HIS A 234 -6.71 32.48 -11.46
CA HIS A 234 -7.42 31.56 -10.60
C HIS A 234 -8.66 32.24 -10.02
N ILE A 235 -9.82 31.97 -10.62
CA ILE A 235 -11.12 32.52 -10.22
C ILE A 235 -12.15 31.40 -10.04
N PRO A 236 -13.20 31.60 -9.22
CA PRO A 236 -14.35 30.71 -9.20
C PRO A 236 -14.97 30.57 -10.60
N TYR A 237 -15.49 29.37 -10.91
CA TYR A 237 -16.11 29.09 -12.20
C TYR A 237 -17.30 30.01 -12.53
N ASP A 238 -18.04 30.43 -11.51
CA ASP A 238 -19.22 31.28 -11.56
C ASP A 238 -18.92 32.79 -11.43
N TYR A 239 -17.64 33.19 -11.38
CA TYR A 239 -17.28 34.58 -11.16
C TYR A 239 -17.56 35.45 -12.42
N PRO A 240 -18.34 36.56 -12.31
CA PRO A 240 -18.85 37.31 -13.45
C PRO A 240 -17.83 38.29 -14.06
N VAL A 241 -16.80 37.74 -14.72
CA VAL A 241 -15.73 38.50 -15.38
C VAL A 241 -15.58 38.08 -16.84
N PRO A 242 -15.35 39.02 -17.79
CA PRO A 242 -15.11 38.72 -19.19
C PRO A 242 -13.71 38.10 -19.39
N LEU A 243 -13.57 36.83 -19.00
CA LEU A 243 -12.29 36.11 -19.02
C LEU A 243 -11.63 36.08 -20.41
N GLU A 244 -12.44 35.99 -21.47
CA GLU A 244 -12.00 36.07 -22.85
C GLU A 244 -11.20 37.35 -23.14
N SER A 245 -11.72 38.52 -22.74
CA SER A 245 -11.06 39.81 -22.95
C SER A 245 -9.72 39.93 -22.21
N ILE A 246 -9.62 39.33 -21.01
CA ILE A 246 -8.38 39.33 -20.22
C ILE A 246 -7.36 38.40 -20.87
N ILE A 247 -7.77 37.18 -21.25
CA ILE A 247 -6.89 36.19 -21.89
C ILE A 247 -6.39 36.74 -23.23
N MET A 248 -7.27 37.21 -24.10
CA MET A 248 -6.90 37.78 -25.39
C MET A 248 -6.04 39.03 -25.23
N GLY A 249 -6.32 39.87 -24.23
CA GLY A 249 -5.53 41.06 -23.95
C GLY A 249 -4.07 40.76 -23.64
N PHE A 250 -3.81 39.75 -22.80
CA PHE A 250 -2.44 39.30 -22.49
C PHE A 250 -1.81 38.51 -23.63
N GLU A 251 -2.57 37.66 -24.33
CA GLU A 251 -2.09 36.90 -25.48
C GLU A 251 -1.62 37.84 -26.61
N GLN A 252 -2.37 38.90 -26.92
CA GLN A 252 -2.00 39.93 -27.89
C GLN A 252 -0.71 40.68 -27.50
N MET A 253 -0.40 40.76 -26.20
CA MET A 253 0.87 41.30 -25.70
C MET A 253 2.02 40.27 -25.75
N GLY A 254 1.76 39.04 -26.18
CA GLY A 254 2.73 37.95 -26.23
C GLY A 254 3.01 37.30 -24.88
N VAL A 255 2.14 37.52 -23.88
CA VAL A 255 2.28 36.97 -22.53
C VAL A 255 1.47 35.69 -22.41
N PRO A 256 2.07 34.56 -22.02
CA PRO A 256 1.34 33.31 -21.80
C PRO A 256 0.38 33.46 -20.61
N VAL A 257 -0.86 32.99 -20.81
CA VAL A 257 -1.91 33.00 -19.78
C VAL A 257 -2.24 31.58 -19.37
N ASN A 258 -1.99 31.26 -18.10
CA ASN A 258 -2.33 29.99 -17.48
C ASN A 258 -3.62 30.15 -16.67
N LEU A 259 -4.71 29.57 -17.17
CA LEU A 259 -6.00 29.56 -16.50
C LEU A 259 -6.14 28.30 -15.65
N ASN A 260 -6.43 28.46 -14.35
CA ASN A 260 -6.91 27.34 -13.56
C ASN A 260 -8.36 27.01 -13.95
N ILE A 261 -8.62 25.72 -14.17
CA ILE A 261 -9.95 25.21 -14.48
C ILE A 261 -10.42 24.33 -13.31
N ASP A 262 -10.91 24.97 -12.24
CA ASP A 262 -11.49 24.25 -11.10
C ASP A 262 -13.00 24.11 -11.27
N VAL A 263 -13.42 23.22 -12.18
CA VAL A 263 -14.83 23.15 -12.59
C VAL A 263 -15.76 22.65 -11.49
N PHE A 264 -15.29 21.94 -10.45
CA PHE A 264 -16.23 21.29 -9.52
C PHE A 264 -15.78 21.04 -8.06
N ASN A 265 -14.58 21.44 -7.63
CA ASN A 265 -14.08 21.10 -6.28
C ASN A 265 -14.26 19.60 -5.88
N LEU A 266 -14.33 18.71 -6.89
CA LEU A 266 -14.56 17.29 -6.68
C LEU A 266 -13.25 16.65 -6.21
N ALA A 267 -13.34 15.83 -5.16
CA ALA A 267 -12.26 14.99 -4.67
C ALA A 267 -11.96 13.82 -5.65
N VAL A 268 -11.51 14.15 -6.86
CA VAL A 268 -11.06 13.18 -7.87
C VAL A 268 -9.54 13.14 -7.84
N GLU A 269 -8.97 11.93 -7.80
CA GLU A 269 -7.52 11.72 -7.68
C GLU A 269 -6.73 12.27 -8.86
N GLU A 270 -7.31 12.33 -10.06
CA GLU A 270 -6.60 12.78 -11.26
C GLU A 270 -7.53 13.51 -12.25
N LYS A 271 -7.13 14.73 -12.62
CA LYS A 271 -7.74 15.57 -13.67
C LYS A 271 -6.70 15.79 -14.75
N ALA A 272 -7.03 15.50 -16.02
CA ALA A 272 -6.12 15.72 -17.15
C ALA A 272 -6.79 16.54 -18.24
N ILE A 273 -6.09 17.59 -18.72
CA ILE A 273 -6.47 18.28 -19.95
C ILE A 273 -6.01 17.38 -21.10
N THR A 274 -6.97 16.94 -21.92
CA THR A 274 -6.73 16.08 -23.09
C THR A 274 -7.46 16.64 -24.29
N SER A 275 -7.04 16.30 -25.51
CA SER A 275 -7.80 16.60 -26.71
C SER A 275 -8.80 15.49 -27.01
N PHE A 276 -10.04 15.86 -27.31
CA PHE A 276 -11.04 14.99 -27.91
C PHE A 276 -11.41 15.58 -29.27
N GLY A 277 -10.77 15.08 -30.33
CA GLY A 277 -10.84 15.71 -31.65
C GLY A 277 -10.26 17.14 -31.61
N PRO A 278 -10.99 18.17 -32.06
CA PRO A 278 -10.55 19.56 -32.01
C PRO A 278 -10.77 20.24 -30.65
N TYR A 279 -11.44 19.57 -29.71
CA TYR A 279 -11.82 20.15 -28.42
C TYR A 279 -10.80 19.81 -27.33
N ASN A 280 -10.43 20.79 -26.52
CA ASN A 280 -9.74 20.55 -25.25
C ASN A 280 -10.78 20.16 -24.19
N VAL A 281 -10.66 18.96 -23.65
CA VAL A 281 -11.57 18.42 -22.64
C VAL A 281 -10.83 18.11 -21.35
N ILE A 282 -11.52 18.31 -20.22
CA ILE A 282 -11.04 17.87 -18.93
C ILE A 282 -11.55 16.45 -18.72
N ALA A 283 -10.64 15.48 -18.75
CA ALA A 283 -10.94 14.09 -18.49
C ALA A 283 -10.79 13.79 -17.00
N PHE A 284 -11.86 13.31 -16.38
CA PHE A 284 -11.85 12.74 -15.03
C PHE A 284 -11.60 11.24 -15.14
N LYS A 285 -10.38 10.79 -14.83
CA LYS A 285 -9.98 9.39 -14.99
C LYS A 285 -9.91 8.72 -13.62
N PRO A 286 -10.63 7.60 -13.39
CA PRO A 286 -10.40 6.77 -12.22
C PRO A 286 -9.07 6.02 -12.43
N ASN A 287 -7.98 6.60 -11.94
CA ASN A 287 -6.60 6.09 -11.98
C ASN A 287 -6.00 5.96 -13.40
N SER A 288 -5.07 6.85 -13.78
CA SER A 288 -4.35 6.69 -15.05
C SER A 288 -3.39 5.49 -14.99
N GLN A 289 -3.81 4.39 -15.61
CA GLN A 289 -2.90 3.26 -15.81
C GLN A 289 -1.78 3.68 -16.77
N LYS A 290 -0.57 3.83 -16.22
CA LYS A 290 0.64 4.16 -16.99
C LYS A 290 0.84 3.16 -18.13
N LEU A 291 1.25 3.67 -19.30
CA LEU A 291 1.40 2.88 -20.53
C LEU A 291 2.38 1.71 -20.36
N ILE A 292 3.54 1.96 -19.76
CA ILE A 292 4.61 0.94 -19.60
C ILE A 292 4.14 -0.24 -18.74
N PRO A 293 3.60 -0.04 -17.51
CA PRO A 293 3.01 -1.13 -16.74
C PRO A 293 1.94 -1.93 -17.49
N MET A 294 1.14 -1.28 -18.32
CA MET A 294 0.11 -1.96 -19.12
C MET A 294 0.69 -2.88 -20.20
N ILE A 295 1.75 -2.42 -20.89
CA ILE A 295 2.50 -3.24 -21.85
C ILE A 295 3.12 -4.43 -21.13
N CYS A 296 3.79 -4.21 -20.00
CA CYS A 296 4.38 -5.28 -19.19
C CYS A 296 3.32 -6.30 -18.73
N LYS A 297 2.17 -5.84 -18.23
CA LYS A 297 1.05 -6.71 -17.85
C LYS A 297 0.61 -7.58 -19.02
N ARG A 298 0.47 -6.99 -20.21
CA ARG A 298 0.06 -7.74 -21.39
C ARG A 298 1.09 -8.79 -21.83
N LEU A 299 2.38 -8.50 -21.73
CA LEU A 299 3.44 -9.47 -22.01
C LEU A 299 3.38 -10.65 -21.04
N ILE A 300 3.21 -10.38 -19.73
CA ILE A 300 3.04 -11.41 -18.71
C ILE A 300 1.80 -12.27 -19.03
N ASP A 301 0.69 -11.65 -19.42
CA ASP A 301 -0.53 -12.37 -19.81
C ASP A 301 -0.30 -13.30 -21.01
N ILE A 302 0.38 -12.83 -22.05
CA ILE A 302 0.68 -13.63 -23.24
C ILE A 302 1.57 -14.82 -22.86
N ILE A 303 2.70 -14.58 -22.18
CA ILE A 303 3.64 -15.62 -21.78
C ILE A 303 2.96 -16.67 -20.89
N GLY A 304 2.21 -16.23 -19.88
CA GLY A 304 1.49 -17.14 -18.98
C GLY A 304 0.35 -17.88 -19.68
N SER A 305 -0.34 -17.24 -20.63
CA SER A 305 -1.38 -17.91 -21.43
C SER A 305 -0.82 -18.98 -22.36
N MET A 306 0.36 -18.77 -22.96
CA MET A 306 1.02 -19.79 -23.78
C MET A 306 1.42 -21.01 -22.94
N ALA A 307 2.00 -20.79 -21.75
CA ALA A 307 2.32 -21.87 -20.83
C ALA A 307 1.06 -22.62 -20.35
N GLY A 308 0.01 -21.86 -20.00
CA GLY A 308 -1.28 -22.43 -19.58
C GLY A 308 -1.98 -23.22 -20.69
N LEU A 309 -1.93 -22.75 -21.95
CA LEU A 309 -2.49 -23.44 -23.11
C LEU A 309 -1.73 -24.74 -23.43
N PHE A 310 -0.41 -24.76 -23.29
CA PHE A 310 0.38 -25.98 -23.42
C PHE A 310 -0.08 -27.05 -22.42
N VAL A 311 -0.24 -26.67 -21.14
CA VAL A 311 -0.77 -27.57 -20.11
C VAL A 311 -2.23 -27.96 -20.41
N THR A 312 -3.04 -27.02 -20.89
CA THR A 312 -4.44 -27.29 -21.31
C THR A 312 -4.49 -28.36 -22.41
N GLY A 313 -3.55 -28.34 -23.36
CA GLY A 313 -3.45 -29.37 -24.41
C GLY A 313 -3.21 -30.77 -23.82
N ILE A 314 -2.25 -30.89 -22.91
CA ILE A 314 -1.95 -32.15 -22.19
C ILE A 314 -3.18 -32.62 -21.38
N LEU A 315 -3.79 -31.72 -20.62
CA LEU A 315 -4.98 -32.03 -19.82
C LEU A 315 -6.17 -32.45 -20.69
N THR A 316 -6.31 -31.87 -21.88
CA THR A 316 -7.39 -32.24 -22.80
C THR A 316 -7.26 -33.70 -23.23
N LEU A 317 -6.05 -34.19 -23.53
CA LEU A 317 -5.83 -35.58 -23.91
C LEU A 317 -6.24 -36.56 -22.79
N ILE A 318 -6.04 -36.18 -21.53
CA ILE A 318 -6.36 -37.01 -20.35
C ILE A 318 -7.84 -36.90 -19.96
N LEU A 319 -8.38 -35.68 -19.90
CA LEU A 319 -9.73 -35.42 -19.38
C LEU A 319 -10.82 -35.61 -20.43
N ALA A 320 -10.54 -35.39 -21.73
CA ALA A 320 -11.55 -35.50 -22.78
C ALA A 320 -12.22 -36.89 -22.84
N PRO A 321 -11.48 -38.03 -22.79
CA PRO A 321 -12.11 -39.35 -22.76
C PRO A 321 -12.99 -39.54 -21.53
N VAL A 322 -12.50 -39.17 -20.35
CA VAL A 322 -13.21 -39.34 -19.08
C VAL A 322 -14.51 -38.52 -19.05
N ILE A 323 -14.47 -37.27 -19.51
CA ILE A 323 -15.64 -36.38 -19.60
C ILE A 323 -16.67 -36.92 -20.60
N LYS A 324 -16.24 -37.51 -21.73
CA LYS A 324 -17.14 -38.06 -22.75
C LYS A 324 -17.78 -39.39 -22.34
N ILE A 325 -17.05 -40.26 -21.64
CA ILE A 325 -17.58 -41.53 -21.14
C ILE A 325 -18.69 -41.29 -20.11
N GLN A 326 -18.51 -40.31 -19.22
CA GLN A 326 -19.48 -40.07 -18.15
C GLN A 326 -20.75 -39.33 -18.60
N SER A 327 -20.65 -38.48 -19.63
CA SER A 327 -21.79 -37.76 -20.20
C SER A 327 -21.56 -37.50 -21.68
N PRO A 328 -22.49 -37.82 -22.59
CA PRO A 328 -22.35 -37.46 -24.01
C PRO A 328 -22.30 -35.93 -24.19
N GLY A 329 -21.60 -35.45 -25.22
CA GLY A 329 -21.52 -34.02 -25.61
C GLY A 329 -20.10 -33.42 -25.64
N PRO A 330 -19.97 -32.08 -25.81
CA PRO A 330 -18.69 -31.42 -26.01
C PRO A 330 -17.83 -31.35 -24.75
N VAL A 331 -16.51 -31.51 -24.91
CA VAL A 331 -15.52 -31.47 -23.82
C VAL A 331 -15.38 -30.06 -23.25
N PHE A 332 -15.40 -29.06 -24.13
CA PHE A 332 -15.35 -27.65 -23.77
C PHE A 332 -16.75 -27.08 -23.65
N PHE A 333 -16.99 -26.35 -22.56
CA PHE A 333 -18.19 -25.57 -22.31
C PHE A 333 -17.86 -24.08 -22.49
N SER A 334 -18.81 -23.32 -23.06
CA SER A 334 -18.68 -21.87 -23.20
C SER A 334 -19.88 -21.15 -22.60
N GLN A 335 -19.64 -20.10 -21.82
CA GLN A 335 -20.69 -19.26 -21.24
C GLN A 335 -20.41 -17.79 -21.56
N VAL A 336 -21.45 -17.02 -21.89
CA VAL A 336 -21.31 -15.57 -22.08
C VAL A 336 -21.11 -14.89 -20.73
N ARG A 337 -20.05 -14.09 -20.63
CA ARG A 337 -19.68 -13.31 -19.45
C ARG A 337 -19.48 -11.85 -19.83
N VAL A 338 -19.53 -10.99 -18.82
CA VAL A 338 -19.30 -9.56 -18.99
C VAL A 338 -17.85 -9.25 -18.62
N GLY A 339 -17.15 -8.52 -19.49
CA GLY A 339 -15.77 -8.10 -19.32
C GLY A 339 -15.63 -6.59 -19.20
N ILE A 340 -14.49 -6.07 -19.65
CA ILE A 340 -14.15 -4.64 -19.50
C ILE A 340 -15.21 -3.74 -20.12
N ASN A 341 -15.63 -2.70 -19.38
CA ASN A 341 -16.66 -1.73 -19.74
C ASN A 341 -17.98 -2.37 -20.20
N GLY A 342 -18.34 -3.54 -19.66
CA GLY A 342 -19.59 -4.22 -20.02
C GLY A 342 -19.53 -5.06 -21.30
N ARG A 343 -18.37 -5.16 -21.96
CA ARG A 343 -18.24 -5.93 -23.21
C ARG A 343 -18.44 -7.41 -22.97
N LYS A 344 -19.32 -8.05 -23.74
CA LYS A 344 -19.64 -9.48 -23.62
C LYS A 344 -18.59 -10.32 -24.32
N PHE A 345 -18.17 -11.43 -23.70
CA PHE A 345 -17.26 -12.41 -24.31
C PHE A 345 -17.64 -13.84 -23.93
N LYS A 346 -17.17 -14.82 -24.71
CA LYS A 346 -17.39 -16.26 -24.43
C LYS A 346 -16.25 -16.78 -23.55
N MET A 347 -16.56 -17.15 -22.32
CA MET A 347 -15.61 -17.77 -21.38
C MET A 347 -15.59 -19.29 -21.57
N TYR A 348 -14.41 -19.87 -21.80
CA TYR A 348 -14.23 -21.30 -22.03
C TYR A 348 -13.85 -22.07 -20.76
N LYS A 349 -14.41 -23.26 -20.56
CA LYS A 349 -14.10 -24.17 -19.45
C LYS A 349 -14.12 -25.63 -19.89
N PHE A 350 -13.50 -26.54 -19.13
CA PHE A 350 -13.86 -27.95 -19.27
C PHE A 350 -15.24 -28.20 -18.70
N ARG A 351 -16.01 -29.05 -19.37
CA ARG A 351 -17.33 -29.43 -18.91
C ARG A 351 -17.23 -30.27 -17.63
N SER A 352 -17.86 -29.80 -16.57
CA SER A 352 -17.93 -30.46 -15.26
C SER A 352 -19.36 -30.69 -14.75
N MET A 353 -20.37 -30.27 -15.51
CA MET A 353 -21.79 -30.42 -15.20
C MET A 353 -22.49 -31.24 -16.29
N TYR A 354 -23.66 -31.80 -15.95
CA TYR A 354 -24.56 -32.42 -16.92
C TYR A 354 -25.09 -31.38 -17.93
N GLN A 355 -25.47 -31.83 -19.12
CA GLN A 355 -25.85 -30.94 -20.23
C GLN A 355 -27.10 -30.08 -19.93
N GLU A 356 -28.02 -30.59 -19.11
CA GLU A 356 -29.28 -29.91 -18.74
C GLU A 356 -29.17 -29.08 -17.43
N ALA A 357 -27.97 -28.98 -16.84
CA ALA A 357 -27.73 -28.32 -15.54
C ALA A 357 -28.19 -26.85 -15.44
N GLU A 358 -28.19 -26.12 -16.56
CA GLU A 358 -28.58 -24.70 -16.55
C GLU A 358 -30.09 -24.52 -16.26
N LYS A 359 -30.94 -25.49 -16.64
CA LYS A 359 -32.40 -25.46 -16.41
C LYS A 359 -32.76 -25.64 -14.94
N GLU A 360 -31.96 -26.41 -14.20
CA GLU A 360 -32.16 -26.67 -12.76
C GLU A 360 -31.65 -25.53 -11.87
N LYS A 361 -30.88 -24.57 -12.42
CA LYS A 361 -30.32 -23.44 -11.66
C LYS A 361 -31.38 -22.60 -10.95
N ALA A 362 -32.55 -22.41 -11.59
CA ALA A 362 -33.63 -21.59 -11.04
C ALA A 362 -34.22 -22.23 -9.77
N ALA A 363 -34.41 -23.55 -9.76
CA ALA A 363 -34.94 -24.29 -8.62
C ALA A 363 -33.97 -24.36 -7.43
N LEU A 364 -32.66 -24.24 -7.69
CA LEU A 364 -31.61 -24.31 -6.67
C LEU A 364 -31.23 -22.95 -6.07
N MET A 365 -31.78 -21.83 -6.57
CA MET A 365 -31.49 -20.47 -6.05
C MET A 365 -31.85 -20.31 -4.57
N GLU A 366 -32.87 -21.02 -4.09
CA GLU A 366 -33.29 -21.00 -2.67
C GLU A 366 -32.22 -21.61 -1.74
N GLN A 367 -31.33 -22.45 -2.27
CA GLN A 367 -30.24 -23.11 -1.52
C GLN A 367 -28.90 -22.37 -1.66
N ASN A 368 -28.91 -21.09 -2.08
CA ASN A 368 -27.70 -20.30 -2.26
C ASN A 368 -27.04 -19.98 -0.90
N GLU A 369 -25.80 -20.41 -0.71
CA GLU A 369 -25.02 -20.18 0.52
C GLU A 369 -24.42 -18.76 0.59
N MET A 370 -24.52 -17.98 -0.48
CA MET A 370 -23.99 -16.62 -0.56
C MET A 370 -25.12 -15.58 -0.59
N GLN A 371 -24.97 -14.53 0.21
CA GLN A 371 -25.88 -13.38 0.19
C GLN A 371 -25.46 -12.41 -0.93
N GLY A 372 -26.42 -12.01 -1.77
CA GLY A 372 -26.24 -11.07 -2.87
C GLY A 372 -26.40 -11.69 -4.26
N PHE A 373 -25.78 -11.08 -5.28
CA PHE A 373 -26.02 -11.45 -6.69
C PHE A 373 -25.33 -12.73 -7.15
N MET A 374 -24.40 -13.26 -6.36
CA MET A 374 -23.55 -14.39 -6.70
C MET A 374 -24.14 -15.71 -6.18
N PHE A 375 -24.20 -16.71 -7.06
CA PHE A 375 -24.61 -18.07 -6.71
C PHE A 375 -23.42 -18.91 -6.25
N LYS A 376 -23.53 -19.54 -5.08
CA LYS A 376 -22.55 -20.47 -4.50
C LYS A 376 -23.26 -21.58 -3.72
N MET A 377 -22.89 -22.82 -4.01
CA MET A 377 -23.38 -24.02 -3.32
C MET A 377 -22.24 -25.03 -3.23
N LYS A 378 -22.00 -25.61 -2.04
CA LYS A 378 -20.90 -26.54 -1.82
C LYS A 378 -21.13 -27.90 -2.48
N ASP A 379 -22.31 -28.47 -2.30
CA ASP A 379 -22.73 -29.75 -2.87
C ASP A 379 -23.75 -29.54 -4.00
N ASP A 380 -23.26 -28.99 -5.12
CA ASP A 380 -24.09 -28.72 -6.31
C ASP A 380 -24.47 -30.05 -7.01
N PRO A 381 -25.76 -30.45 -7.03
CA PRO A 381 -26.20 -31.73 -7.58
C PRO A 381 -26.01 -31.82 -9.10
N ARG A 382 -25.82 -30.69 -9.78
CA ARG A 382 -25.65 -30.62 -11.24
C ARG A 382 -24.26 -31.03 -11.72
N VAL A 383 -23.33 -31.23 -10.80
CA VAL A 383 -21.92 -31.54 -11.07
C VAL A 383 -21.74 -33.05 -11.18
N THR A 384 -21.11 -33.51 -12.26
CA THR A 384 -20.84 -34.94 -12.42
C THR A 384 -19.80 -35.43 -11.39
N PRO A 385 -19.75 -36.72 -11.05
CA PRO A 385 -18.74 -37.24 -10.12
C PRO A 385 -17.29 -36.91 -10.52
N VAL A 386 -16.94 -37.01 -11.82
CA VAL A 386 -15.61 -36.57 -12.31
C VAL A 386 -15.51 -35.05 -12.32
N GLY A 387 -16.59 -34.35 -12.64
CA GLY A 387 -16.70 -32.90 -12.56
C GLY A 387 -16.36 -32.37 -11.17
N ARG A 388 -16.72 -33.10 -10.10
CA ARG A 388 -16.36 -32.75 -8.72
C ARG A 388 -14.84 -32.77 -8.52
N PHE A 389 -14.15 -33.77 -9.07
CA PHE A 389 -12.68 -33.82 -9.05
C PHE A 389 -12.06 -32.67 -9.85
N ILE A 390 -12.56 -32.42 -11.07
CA ILE A 390 -12.08 -31.36 -11.96
C ILE A 390 -12.23 -29.98 -11.29
N ARG A 391 -13.40 -29.68 -10.69
CA ARG A 391 -13.65 -28.41 -9.99
C ARG A 391 -12.84 -28.28 -8.70
N ARG A 392 -12.70 -29.36 -7.93
CA ARG A 392 -11.86 -29.36 -6.70
C ARG A 392 -10.40 -29.05 -7.00
N THR A 393 -9.91 -29.52 -8.14
CA THR A 393 -8.53 -29.25 -8.61
C THR A 393 -8.42 -27.98 -9.46
N SER A 394 -9.52 -27.25 -9.67
CA SER A 394 -9.63 -26.08 -10.56
C SER A 394 -9.15 -26.35 -12.00
N LEU A 395 -9.13 -27.62 -12.42
CA LEU A 395 -8.73 -27.99 -13.77
C LEU A 395 -9.74 -27.48 -14.80
N ASP A 396 -11.00 -27.24 -14.41
CA ASP A 396 -12.05 -26.74 -15.30
C ASP A 396 -11.77 -25.35 -15.86
N GLU A 397 -10.93 -24.56 -15.18
CA GLU A 397 -10.63 -23.18 -15.55
C GLU A 397 -9.49 -23.05 -16.59
N PHE A 398 -8.72 -24.12 -16.87
CA PHE A 398 -7.58 -24.09 -17.79
C PHE A 398 -7.91 -23.58 -19.21
N PRO A 399 -9.04 -23.96 -19.85
CA PRO A 399 -9.39 -23.42 -21.17
C PRO A 399 -9.54 -21.89 -21.23
N GLN A 400 -9.68 -21.21 -20.09
CA GLN A 400 -9.70 -19.75 -20.02
C GLN A 400 -8.36 -19.10 -20.40
N PHE A 401 -7.25 -19.84 -20.42
CA PHE A 401 -5.98 -19.31 -20.96
C PHE A 401 -6.11 -18.89 -22.43
N LEU A 402 -7.05 -19.48 -23.19
CA LEU A 402 -7.38 -19.01 -24.53
C LEU A 402 -8.00 -17.60 -24.52
N ASN A 403 -8.86 -17.29 -23.53
CA ASN A 403 -9.44 -15.95 -23.36
C ASN A 403 -8.38 -14.93 -22.99
N VAL A 404 -7.39 -15.32 -22.17
CA VAL A 404 -6.25 -14.47 -21.84
C VAL A 404 -5.41 -14.18 -23.10
N LEU A 405 -5.12 -15.20 -23.92
CA LEU A 405 -4.37 -15.01 -25.16
C LEU A 405 -5.12 -14.09 -26.15
N LYS A 406 -6.43 -14.28 -26.33
CA LYS A 406 -7.29 -13.41 -27.17
C LYS A 406 -7.37 -11.97 -26.65
N GLY A 407 -7.19 -11.78 -25.35
CA GLY A 407 -7.23 -10.48 -24.69
C GLY A 407 -8.59 -10.12 -24.10
N ASP A 408 -9.54 -11.06 -24.06
CA ASP A 408 -10.82 -10.93 -23.35
C ASP A 408 -10.61 -10.87 -21.82
N MET A 409 -9.62 -11.65 -21.35
CA MET A 409 -9.25 -11.78 -19.95
C MET A 409 -7.75 -11.45 -19.74
N SER A 410 -7.36 -11.35 -18.49
CA SER A 410 -5.97 -11.28 -18.00
C SER A 410 -5.70 -12.49 -17.09
N LEU A 411 -4.43 -12.77 -16.77
CA LEU A 411 -4.12 -13.78 -15.75
C LEU A 411 -4.65 -13.35 -14.39
N VAL A 412 -4.47 -12.06 -14.06
CA VAL A 412 -4.93 -11.45 -12.80
C VAL A 412 -5.89 -10.31 -13.10
N GLY A 413 -7.06 -10.33 -12.46
CA GLY A 413 -8.12 -9.35 -12.64
C GLY A 413 -9.32 -9.60 -11.74
N THR A 414 -10.41 -8.87 -11.95
CA THR A 414 -11.68 -9.14 -11.24
C THR A 414 -12.35 -10.40 -11.78
N ARG A 415 -13.24 -11.01 -10.98
CA ARG A 415 -14.03 -12.16 -11.47
C ARG A 415 -14.97 -11.70 -12.59
N PRO A 416 -15.04 -12.41 -13.73
CA PRO A 416 -16.01 -12.12 -14.78
C PRO A 416 -17.45 -12.48 -14.32
N PRO A 417 -18.38 -11.50 -14.21
CA PRO A 417 -19.74 -11.80 -13.79
C PRO A 417 -20.58 -12.43 -14.90
N THR A 418 -21.61 -13.14 -14.48
CA THR A 418 -22.71 -13.60 -15.36
C THR A 418 -23.54 -12.40 -15.83
N LEU A 419 -24.29 -12.60 -16.92
CA LEU A 419 -25.26 -11.61 -17.38
C LEU A 419 -26.32 -11.32 -16.30
N ASP A 420 -26.83 -12.35 -15.62
CA ASP A 420 -27.82 -12.22 -14.54
C ASP A 420 -27.30 -11.42 -13.34
N GLU A 421 -26.01 -11.58 -13.01
CA GLU A 421 -25.35 -10.77 -11.97
C GLU A 421 -25.27 -9.31 -12.43
N TYR A 422 -24.76 -9.08 -13.65
CA TYR A 422 -24.52 -7.74 -14.18
C TYR A 422 -25.77 -6.87 -14.29
N VAL A 423 -26.92 -7.45 -14.68
CA VAL A 423 -28.19 -6.70 -14.79
C VAL A 423 -28.67 -6.17 -13.44
N ARG A 424 -28.26 -6.80 -12.33
CA ARG A 424 -28.65 -6.42 -10.96
C ARG A 424 -27.62 -5.54 -10.25
N TYR A 425 -26.53 -5.17 -10.93
CA TYR A 425 -25.48 -4.37 -10.33
C TYR A 425 -25.91 -2.93 -10.09
N GLU A 426 -25.55 -2.42 -8.93
CA GLU A 426 -25.63 -1.00 -8.62
C GLU A 426 -24.48 -0.24 -9.30
N THR A 427 -24.62 1.09 -9.41
CA THR A 427 -23.64 1.96 -10.07
C THR A 427 -22.22 1.77 -9.56
N HIS A 428 -22.05 1.60 -8.25
CA HIS A 428 -20.74 1.42 -7.67
C HIS A 428 -20.10 0.07 -8.04
N HIS A 429 -20.89 -1.01 -8.21
CA HIS A 429 -20.39 -2.32 -8.65
C HIS A 429 -19.77 -2.27 -10.04
N LEU A 430 -20.21 -1.36 -10.90
CA LEU A 430 -19.70 -1.22 -12.28
C LEU A 430 -18.21 -0.86 -12.34
N LYS A 431 -17.65 -0.26 -11.27
CA LYS A 431 -16.21 0.00 -11.15
C LYS A 431 -15.38 -1.27 -11.33
N ARG A 432 -15.92 -2.46 -11.01
CA ARG A 432 -15.24 -3.76 -11.18
C ARG A 432 -14.96 -4.12 -12.65
N LEU A 433 -15.69 -3.50 -13.56
CA LEU A 433 -15.56 -3.69 -15.01
C LEU A 433 -14.62 -2.67 -15.64
N SER A 434 -13.97 -1.78 -14.87
CA SER A 434 -12.98 -0.84 -15.40
C SER A 434 -11.68 -1.51 -15.85
N ILE A 435 -11.46 -2.76 -15.45
CA ILE A 435 -10.30 -3.57 -15.80
C ILE A 435 -10.72 -4.88 -16.46
N LYS A 436 -9.76 -5.54 -17.14
CA LYS A 436 -10.02 -6.87 -17.70
C LYS A 436 -10.25 -7.89 -16.57
N PRO A 437 -11.23 -8.79 -16.73
CA PRO A 437 -11.43 -9.89 -15.79
C PRO A 437 -10.24 -10.84 -15.78
N GLY A 438 -10.00 -11.49 -14.66
CA GLY A 438 -8.87 -12.39 -14.41
C GLY A 438 -9.27 -13.87 -14.36
N ILE A 439 -8.32 -14.75 -14.67
CA ILE A 439 -8.42 -16.18 -14.24
C ILE A 439 -8.35 -16.23 -12.71
N THR A 440 -7.38 -15.52 -12.13
CA THR A 440 -7.26 -15.31 -10.68
C THR A 440 -7.43 -13.83 -10.32
N GLY A 441 -7.58 -13.53 -9.03
CA GLY A 441 -7.85 -12.20 -8.51
C GLY A 441 -7.65 -12.14 -7.01
N LEU A 442 -7.59 -10.92 -6.48
CA LEU A 442 -7.34 -10.70 -5.06
C LEU A 442 -8.39 -11.39 -4.19
N TRP A 443 -9.66 -11.36 -4.60
CA TRP A 443 -10.73 -12.03 -3.87
C TRP A 443 -10.53 -13.56 -3.82
N GLN A 444 -10.09 -14.18 -4.94
CA GLN A 444 -9.90 -15.64 -5.03
C GLN A 444 -8.83 -16.14 -4.07
N VAL A 445 -7.76 -15.37 -3.88
CA VAL A 445 -6.66 -15.72 -2.96
C VAL A 445 -6.92 -15.28 -1.51
N SER A 446 -7.92 -14.44 -1.26
CA SER A 446 -8.21 -13.85 0.07
C SER A 446 -9.28 -14.60 0.86
N GLY A 447 -9.54 -15.87 0.53
CA GLY A 447 -10.44 -16.74 1.30
C GLY A 447 -11.80 -17.00 0.64
N ARG A 448 -11.77 -17.63 -0.56
CA ARG A 448 -12.94 -18.01 -1.42
C ARG A 448 -14.11 -18.66 -0.66
N ASN A 449 -13.85 -19.31 0.48
CA ASN A 449 -14.84 -20.00 1.32
C ASN A 449 -15.36 -19.26 2.55
N GLN A 450 -14.73 -18.16 2.97
CA GLN A 450 -15.15 -17.40 4.16
C GLN A 450 -15.98 -16.17 3.82
N VAL A 451 -15.82 -15.62 2.61
CA VAL A 451 -16.60 -14.47 2.17
C VAL A 451 -18.02 -14.93 1.83
N LYS A 452 -18.98 -14.63 2.73
CA LYS A 452 -20.41 -14.96 2.57
C LYS A 452 -21.24 -13.81 2.01
N ASN A 453 -20.68 -12.60 1.98
CA ASN A 453 -21.33 -11.39 1.47
C ASN A 453 -20.67 -10.93 0.16
N PHE A 454 -21.48 -10.69 -0.87
CA PHE A 454 -21.04 -10.14 -2.15
C PHE A 454 -20.30 -8.81 -2.01
N GLU A 455 -20.70 -7.93 -1.09
CA GLU A 455 -20.07 -6.62 -0.90
C GLU A 455 -18.60 -6.72 -0.46
N ASP A 456 -18.24 -7.75 0.28
CA ASP A 456 -16.85 -7.96 0.66
C ASP A 456 -15.99 -8.43 -0.53
N VAL A 457 -16.60 -9.13 -1.49
CA VAL A 457 -15.96 -9.42 -2.79
C VAL A 457 -15.72 -8.12 -3.56
N VAL A 458 -16.72 -7.24 -3.60
CA VAL A 458 -16.62 -5.92 -4.25
C VAL A 458 -15.50 -5.09 -3.62
N LYS A 459 -15.40 -5.04 -2.29
CA LYS A 459 -14.31 -4.33 -1.58
C LYS A 459 -12.92 -4.87 -1.92
N LEU A 460 -12.78 -6.19 -2.06
CA LEU A 460 -11.50 -6.81 -2.46
C LEU A 460 -11.16 -6.50 -3.92
N ASP A 461 -12.15 -6.54 -4.81
CA ASP A 461 -11.98 -6.14 -6.22
C ASP A 461 -11.60 -4.65 -6.34
N PHE A 462 -12.22 -3.76 -5.56
CA PHE A 462 -11.87 -2.34 -5.51
C PHE A 462 -10.45 -2.13 -5.00
N ARG A 463 -10.07 -2.80 -3.90
CA ARG A 463 -8.70 -2.73 -3.40
C ARG A 463 -7.68 -3.13 -4.45
N TYR A 464 -7.98 -4.16 -5.24
CA TYR A 464 -7.12 -4.56 -6.35
C TYR A 464 -7.02 -3.48 -7.44
N ILE A 465 -8.15 -2.89 -7.84
CA ILE A 465 -8.20 -1.82 -8.85
C ILE A 465 -7.45 -0.57 -8.39
N ASP A 466 -7.69 -0.14 -7.16
CA ASP A 466 -7.14 1.09 -6.59
C ASP A 466 -5.64 0.97 -6.31
N GLN A 467 -5.18 -0.22 -5.90
CA GLN A 467 -3.77 -0.48 -5.56
C GLN A 467 -3.03 -1.28 -6.63
N TRP A 468 -3.55 -1.27 -7.87
CA TRP A 468 -3.02 -2.10 -8.93
C TRP A 468 -1.53 -1.79 -9.18
N SER A 469 -0.72 -2.86 -9.21
CA SER A 469 0.68 -2.81 -9.60
C SER A 469 1.12 -4.17 -10.13
N LEU A 470 2.16 -4.18 -10.96
CA LEU A 470 2.74 -5.43 -11.47
C LEU A 470 3.22 -6.37 -10.33
N LEU A 471 3.72 -5.80 -9.24
CA LEU A 471 4.12 -6.57 -8.06
C LEU A 471 2.93 -7.22 -7.36
N LEU A 472 1.78 -6.54 -7.32
CA LEU A 472 0.55 -7.11 -6.78
C LEU A 472 0.05 -8.26 -7.65
N ASP A 473 0.12 -8.15 -8.98
CA ASP A 473 -0.22 -9.24 -9.91
C ASP A 473 0.66 -10.48 -9.65
N VAL A 474 1.98 -10.30 -9.59
CA VAL A 474 2.92 -11.41 -9.29
C VAL A 474 2.61 -12.03 -7.92
N LYS A 475 2.33 -11.21 -6.90
CA LYS A 475 1.95 -11.69 -5.58
C LYS A 475 0.68 -12.54 -5.62
N ILE A 476 -0.36 -12.10 -6.34
CA ILE A 476 -1.61 -12.86 -6.48
C ILE A 476 -1.38 -14.17 -7.22
N ILE A 477 -0.57 -14.19 -8.29
CA ILE A 477 -0.22 -15.42 -9.01
C ILE A 477 0.45 -16.43 -8.05
N LEU A 478 1.45 -15.99 -7.27
CA LEU A 478 2.14 -16.85 -6.30
C LEU A 478 1.20 -17.35 -5.19
N GLN A 479 0.31 -16.48 -4.70
CA GLN A 479 -0.71 -16.87 -3.73
C GLN A 479 -1.69 -17.90 -4.31
N THR A 480 -2.06 -17.76 -5.58
CA THR A 480 -2.94 -18.69 -6.29
C THR A 480 -2.33 -20.09 -6.35
N ILE A 481 -1.04 -20.19 -6.69
CA ILE A 481 -0.29 -21.46 -6.64
C ILE A 481 -0.32 -22.04 -5.22
N GLY A 482 -0.08 -21.20 -4.20
CA GLY A 482 -0.15 -21.62 -2.80
C GLY A 482 -1.52 -22.14 -2.37
N VAL A 483 -2.62 -21.56 -2.88
CA VAL A 483 -3.99 -22.00 -2.60
C VAL A 483 -4.32 -23.32 -3.29
N ILE A 484 -3.83 -23.56 -4.51
CA ILE A 484 -4.08 -24.80 -5.26
C ILE A 484 -3.31 -26.00 -4.65
N PHE A 485 -2.05 -25.80 -4.25
CA PHE A 485 -1.21 -26.86 -3.67
C PHE A 485 -1.35 -27.00 -2.14
N GLY A 486 -1.84 -25.96 -1.47
CA GLY A 486 -2.21 -26.04 -0.06
C GLY A 486 -3.48 -26.87 0.07
N ARG A 487 -3.43 -28.00 0.79
CA ARG A 487 -4.66 -28.62 1.30
C ARG A 487 -5.45 -27.52 2.03
N GLU A 488 -6.75 -27.43 1.77
CA GLU A 488 -7.66 -26.74 2.68
C GLU A 488 -7.43 -27.34 4.06
N LYS A 489 -6.67 -26.63 4.89
CA LYS A 489 -6.70 -26.87 6.31
C LYS A 489 -8.08 -26.40 6.73
N GLU A 490 -8.92 -27.34 7.13
CA GLU A 490 -10.06 -27.04 7.97
C GLU A 490 -9.59 -26.04 9.03
N TRP A 491 -10.33 -24.95 9.12
CA TRP A 491 -10.04 -23.89 10.05
C TRP A 491 -10.10 -24.46 11.47
N LYS A 492 -8.94 -24.55 12.11
CA LYS A 492 -8.90 -24.56 13.56
C LYS A 492 -9.09 -23.11 14.00
N ASN A 493 -10.08 -22.84 14.84
CA ASN A 493 -10.32 -21.53 15.48
C ASN A 493 -9.09 -21.01 16.25
N SER A 494 -8.08 -21.87 16.45
CA SER A 494 -6.79 -21.56 17.02
C SER A 494 -5.62 -22.22 16.26
N CYS A 495 -4.46 -21.57 16.30
CA CYS A 495 -3.17 -22.08 15.85
C CYS A 495 -2.31 -22.33 17.09
N CYS A 496 -2.03 -23.60 17.39
CA CYS A 496 -1.08 -23.96 18.44
C CYS A 496 0.31 -23.43 18.07
N ILE A 497 0.96 -22.66 18.96
CA ILE A 497 2.34 -22.17 18.86
C ILE A 497 3.02 -22.45 20.19
N LEU A 498 4.04 -23.32 20.19
CA LEU A 498 4.76 -23.74 21.39
C LEU A 498 3.83 -24.23 22.52
N GLY A 499 2.73 -24.89 22.17
CA GLY A 499 1.72 -25.39 23.11
C GLY A 499 0.61 -24.41 23.48
N VAL A 500 0.66 -23.15 23.02
CA VAL A 500 -0.39 -22.14 23.26
C VAL A 500 -1.34 -22.06 22.07
N ASN A 501 -2.64 -22.17 22.31
CA ASN A 501 -3.70 -22.14 21.30
C ASN A 501 -4.06 -20.70 20.89
N ILE A 502 -3.20 -20.06 20.09
CA ILE A 502 -3.40 -18.68 19.63
C ILE A 502 -4.63 -18.59 18.71
N SER A 503 -5.60 -17.75 19.04
CA SER A 503 -6.82 -17.56 18.26
C SER A 503 -6.53 -16.96 16.89
N VAL A 504 -7.14 -17.51 15.83
CA VAL A 504 -6.97 -17.06 14.44
C VAL A 504 -7.92 -15.91 14.14
N VAL A 505 -7.59 -14.71 14.63
CA VAL A 505 -8.45 -13.51 14.55
C VAL A 505 -7.66 -12.27 14.14
N ASN A 506 -8.36 -11.24 13.65
CA ASN A 506 -7.84 -9.87 13.53
C ASN A 506 -8.65 -8.91 14.42
N MET A 507 -8.28 -7.62 14.47
CA MET A 507 -8.94 -6.65 15.37
C MET A 507 -10.47 -6.56 15.14
N ALA A 508 -10.91 -6.51 13.89
CA ALA A 508 -12.34 -6.43 13.57
C ALA A 508 -13.09 -7.71 13.98
N ASP A 509 -12.48 -8.88 13.74
CA ASP A 509 -13.03 -10.16 14.19
C ASP A 509 -13.14 -10.21 15.71
N THR A 510 -12.09 -9.77 16.43
CA THR A 510 -12.07 -9.75 17.90
C THR A 510 -13.17 -8.87 18.47
N ILE A 511 -13.34 -7.64 17.95
CA ILE A 511 -14.38 -6.72 18.42
C ILE A 511 -15.77 -7.31 18.18
N ARG A 512 -16.02 -7.85 16.99
CA ARG A 512 -17.29 -8.50 16.65
C ARG A 512 -17.58 -9.67 17.58
N MET A 513 -16.62 -10.57 17.77
CA MET A 513 -16.79 -11.75 18.62
C MET A 513 -17.04 -11.36 20.09
N ILE A 514 -16.34 -10.35 20.60
CA ILE A 514 -16.60 -9.82 21.95
C ILE A 514 -18.02 -9.26 22.04
N ALA A 515 -18.45 -8.43 21.08
CA ALA A 515 -19.78 -7.82 21.08
C ALA A 515 -20.90 -8.87 21.00
N GLU A 516 -20.74 -9.90 20.16
CA GLU A 516 -21.72 -10.99 20.00
C GLU A 516 -21.81 -11.91 21.22
N ASN A 517 -20.71 -12.11 21.96
CA ASN A 517 -20.62 -13.13 23.02
C ASN A 517 -20.43 -12.54 24.43
N LEU A 518 -20.52 -11.21 24.61
CA LEU A 518 -20.19 -10.53 25.88
C LEU A 518 -20.95 -11.13 27.08
N ARG A 519 -22.23 -11.45 26.90
CA ARG A 519 -23.07 -12.05 27.96
C ARG A 519 -22.62 -13.47 28.31
N GLU A 520 -22.24 -14.28 27.32
CA GLU A 520 -21.77 -15.66 27.52
C GLU A 520 -20.36 -15.70 28.12
N TRP A 521 -19.54 -14.68 27.82
CA TRP A 521 -18.17 -14.57 28.30
C TRP A 521 -18.04 -13.78 29.60
N SER A 522 -19.16 -13.36 30.18
CA SER A 522 -19.23 -12.80 31.52
C SER A 522 -18.55 -13.74 32.52
N GLY A 523 -17.60 -13.19 33.27
CA GLY A 523 -16.77 -13.88 34.24
C GLY A 523 -15.70 -14.82 33.69
N LYS A 524 -15.47 -14.78 32.38
CA LYS A 524 -14.32 -15.42 31.73
C LYS A 524 -13.22 -14.39 31.46
N TYR A 525 -12.12 -14.82 30.85
CA TYR A 525 -10.98 -13.94 30.57
C TYR A 525 -10.36 -14.13 29.19
N ILE A 526 -9.77 -13.05 28.67
CA ILE A 526 -9.02 -13.00 27.42
C ILE A 526 -7.54 -12.73 27.71
N CYS A 527 -6.68 -13.58 27.14
CA CYS A 527 -5.24 -13.43 27.22
C CYS A 527 -4.69 -12.75 25.96
N VAL A 528 -3.77 -11.81 26.14
CA VAL A 528 -3.06 -11.14 25.05
C VAL A 528 -1.63 -11.69 25.00
N ALA A 529 -1.43 -12.72 24.17
CA ALA A 529 -0.18 -13.45 24.11
C ALA A 529 0.86 -12.74 23.25
N ASN A 530 2.10 -12.67 23.71
CA ASN A 530 3.25 -12.20 22.95
C ASN A 530 4.36 -13.25 22.96
N VAL A 531 5.48 -12.97 22.29
CA VAL A 531 6.63 -13.89 22.22
C VAL A 531 7.10 -14.34 23.61
N HIS A 532 7.07 -13.45 24.59
CA HIS A 532 7.53 -13.77 25.94
C HIS A 532 6.58 -14.71 26.68
N THR A 533 5.28 -14.41 26.69
CA THR A 533 4.29 -15.28 27.35
C THR A 533 4.21 -16.64 26.66
N THR A 534 4.41 -16.68 25.34
CA THR A 534 4.43 -17.93 24.57
C THR A 534 5.63 -18.81 24.93
N VAL A 535 6.82 -18.22 25.10
CA VAL A 535 8.03 -18.95 25.54
C VAL A 535 7.89 -19.40 26.99
N MET A 536 7.35 -18.54 27.87
CA MET A 536 7.06 -18.94 29.26
C MET A 536 6.08 -20.12 29.33
N SER A 537 5.03 -20.10 28.50
CA SER A 537 4.06 -21.22 28.42
C SER A 537 4.69 -22.52 27.88
N TYR A 538 5.77 -22.43 27.11
CA TYR A 538 6.51 -23.61 26.70
C TYR A 538 7.33 -24.21 27.85
N GLU A 539 7.77 -23.38 28.79
CA GLU A 539 8.65 -23.75 29.91
C GLU A 539 7.88 -24.11 31.18
N ASP A 540 6.70 -23.53 31.38
CA ASP A 540 5.82 -23.72 32.53
C ASP A 540 4.46 -24.22 32.07
N GLU A 541 4.16 -25.47 32.42
CA GLU A 541 2.90 -26.13 32.06
C GLU A 541 1.69 -25.53 32.76
N THR A 542 1.85 -25.01 33.98
CA THR A 542 0.77 -24.36 34.73
C THR A 542 0.37 -23.05 34.06
N TYR A 543 1.36 -22.28 33.62
CA TYR A 543 1.14 -21.04 32.87
C TYR A 543 0.56 -21.31 31.47
N ARG A 544 0.95 -22.43 30.84
CA ARG A 544 0.33 -22.90 29.59
C ARG A 544 -1.15 -23.22 29.76
N ALA A 545 -1.52 -23.87 30.86
CA ALA A 545 -2.91 -24.17 31.18
C ALA A 545 -3.73 -22.89 31.36
N VAL A 546 -3.17 -21.89 32.05
CA VAL A 546 -3.76 -20.55 32.19
C VAL A 546 -3.99 -19.89 30.82
N GLN A 547 -2.99 -19.88 29.94
CA GLN A 547 -3.17 -19.28 28.60
C GLN A 547 -4.24 -20.04 27.79
N ASN A 548 -4.21 -21.38 27.80
CA ASN A 548 -5.16 -22.19 27.03
C ASN A 548 -6.56 -22.28 27.63
N GLY A 549 -6.74 -21.90 28.89
CA GLY A 549 -8.04 -21.82 29.56
C GLY A 549 -8.84 -20.55 29.21
N ALA A 550 -8.18 -19.51 28.67
CA ALA A 550 -8.84 -18.30 28.23
C ALA A 550 -9.84 -18.56 27.09
N VAL A 551 -10.95 -17.79 27.05
CA VAL A 551 -11.91 -17.89 25.93
C VAL A 551 -11.28 -17.50 24.60
N MET A 552 -10.27 -16.64 24.66
CA MET A 552 -9.50 -16.21 23.50
C MET A 552 -8.07 -15.89 23.90
N VAL A 553 -7.13 -16.34 23.06
CA VAL A 553 -5.71 -16.01 23.19
C VAL A 553 -5.30 -15.17 21.98
N LEU A 554 -5.24 -13.86 22.18
CA LEU A 554 -5.02 -12.88 21.13
C LEU A 554 -3.53 -12.77 20.74
N PRO A 555 -3.22 -12.70 19.44
CA PRO A 555 -1.85 -12.57 18.96
C PRO A 555 -1.33 -11.12 19.08
N ASP A 556 -0.63 -10.81 20.18
CA ASP A 556 0.12 -9.56 20.32
C ASP A 556 1.52 -9.67 19.70
N GLY A 557 1.80 -8.71 18.83
CA GLY A 557 3.03 -8.62 18.07
C GLY A 557 3.01 -9.41 16.75
N LYS A 558 3.86 -8.95 15.83
CA LYS A 558 3.99 -9.55 14.50
C LYS A 558 4.54 -10.99 14.49
N PRO A 559 5.49 -11.40 15.37
CA PRO A 559 6.05 -12.76 15.30
C PRO A 559 5.01 -13.88 15.36
N LEU A 560 4.04 -13.81 16.28
CA LEU A 560 2.99 -14.83 16.41
C LEU A 560 2.11 -14.89 15.15
N SER A 561 1.66 -13.73 14.66
CA SER A 561 0.88 -13.67 13.41
C SER A 561 1.65 -14.19 12.19
N VAL A 562 2.97 -13.96 12.12
CA VAL A 562 3.83 -14.50 11.04
C VAL A 562 3.96 -16.01 11.12
N VAL A 563 4.15 -16.57 12.32
CA VAL A 563 4.24 -18.03 12.52
C VAL A 563 2.91 -18.69 12.16
N ALA A 564 1.79 -18.15 12.65
CA ALA A 564 0.46 -18.65 12.34
C ALA A 564 0.14 -18.57 10.82
N ARG A 565 0.46 -17.44 10.15
CA ARG A 565 0.33 -17.33 8.68
C ARG A 565 1.17 -18.36 7.94
N LYS A 566 2.41 -18.60 8.37
CA LYS A 566 3.26 -19.66 7.81
C LYS A 566 2.70 -21.07 8.04
N ARG A 567 1.88 -21.26 9.08
CA ARG A 567 1.18 -22.52 9.37
C ARG A 567 -0.14 -22.69 8.59
N GLY A 568 -0.57 -21.67 7.84
CA GLY A 568 -1.77 -21.70 7.00
C GLY A 568 -2.90 -20.78 7.46
N CYS A 569 -2.76 -20.10 8.60
CA CYS A 569 -3.78 -19.21 9.16
C CYS A 569 -3.64 -17.79 8.57
N GLN A 570 -4.13 -17.57 7.34
CA GLN A 570 -3.86 -16.33 6.58
C GLN A 570 -4.55 -15.06 7.13
N THR A 571 -5.68 -15.22 7.78
CA THR A 571 -6.54 -14.12 8.31
C THR A 571 -6.07 -13.55 9.64
N ILE A 572 -5.16 -14.23 10.34
CA ILE A 572 -4.69 -13.80 11.65
C ILE A 572 -4.00 -12.44 11.54
N GLY A 573 -4.53 -11.48 12.28
CA GLY A 573 -4.00 -10.14 12.44
C GLY A 573 -3.10 -10.03 13.66
N ARG A 574 -2.50 -8.84 13.86
CA ARG A 574 -1.95 -8.46 15.16
C ARG A 574 -3.10 -7.82 15.95
N VAL A 575 -3.29 -8.25 17.19
CA VAL A 575 -4.26 -7.66 18.12
C VAL A 575 -3.49 -7.29 19.40
N ALA A 576 -3.08 -6.03 19.52
CA ALA A 576 -2.36 -5.56 20.70
C ALA A 576 -3.36 -5.12 21.77
N GLY A 577 -3.06 -5.43 23.04
CA GLY A 577 -3.92 -5.06 24.18
C GLY A 577 -4.31 -3.57 24.24
N PRO A 578 -3.36 -2.62 24.09
CA PRO A 578 -3.69 -1.19 24.09
C PRO A 578 -4.58 -0.75 22.91
N ASP A 579 -4.45 -1.40 21.75
CA ASP A 579 -5.30 -1.11 20.59
C ASP A 579 -6.71 -1.65 20.81
N LEU A 580 -6.81 -2.89 21.29
CA LEU A 580 -8.10 -3.52 21.63
C LEU A 580 -8.86 -2.66 22.65
N MET A 581 -8.16 -2.19 23.67
CA MET A 581 -8.73 -1.32 24.69
C MET A 581 -9.33 -0.03 24.10
N GLY A 582 -8.62 0.60 23.16
CA GLY A 582 -9.12 1.80 22.47
C GLY A 582 -10.30 1.55 21.54
N GLU A 583 -10.27 0.46 20.77
CA GLU A 583 -11.39 0.11 19.90
C GLU A 583 -12.64 -0.24 20.69
N ILE A 584 -12.51 -0.92 21.84
CA ILE A 584 -13.65 -1.15 22.74
C ILE A 584 -14.18 0.18 23.27
N PHE A 585 -13.33 1.09 23.78
CA PHE A 585 -13.80 2.40 24.28
C PHE A 585 -14.60 3.20 23.25
N ARG A 586 -14.23 3.13 21.96
CA ARG A 586 -14.97 3.82 20.89
C ARG A 586 -16.38 3.30 20.70
N ILE A 587 -16.59 1.99 20.84
CA ILE A 587 -17.91 1.38 20.68
C ILE A 587 -18.71 1.38 21.99
N SER A 588 -18.05 1.56 23.14
CA SER A 588 -18.70 1.55 24.45
C SER A 588 -19.76 2.62 24.60
N ALA A 589 -19.52 3.83 24.10
CA ALA A 589 -20.49 4.93 24.22
C ALA A 589 -21.81 4.64 23.48
N SER A 590 -21.78 3.90 22.36
CA SER A 590 -22.99 3.54 21.61
C SER A 590 -23.70 2.30 22.15
N HIS A 591 -22.99 1.44 22.91
CA HIS A 591 -23.53 0.19 23.46
C HIS A 591 -23.83 0.27 24.96
N GLY A 592 -23.44 1.34 25.64
CA GLY A 592 -23.61 1.51 27.09
C GLY A 592 -22.74 0.58 27.93
N TYR A 593 -21.52 0.27 27.46
CA TYR A 593 -20.62 -0.64 28.19
C TYR A 593 -19.95 0.04 29.38
N ARG A 594 -19.89 -0.67 30.51
CA ARG A 594 -19.30 -0.21 31.78
C ARG A 594 -17.91 -0.80 32.00
N HIS A 595 -16.96 0.05 32.38
CA HIS A 595 -15.54 -0.29 32.46
C HIS A 595 -15.00 -0.19 33.89
N PHE A 596 -14.28 -1.22 34.32
CA PHE A 596 -13.53 -1.25 35.58
C PHE A 596 -12.02 -1.42 35.30
N PHE A 597 -11.18 -0.70 36.03
CA PHE A 597 -9.72 -0.78 35.87
C PHE A 597 -9.06 -1.33 37.14
N TYR A 598 -8.27 -2.38 37.00
CA TYR A 598 -7.57 -3.02 38.12
C TYR A 598 -6.08 -3.19 37.81
N GLY A 599 -5.22 -2.56 38.60
CA GLY A 599 -3.75 -2.64 38.43
C GLY A 599 -3.07 -1.29 38.20
N SER A 600 -1.75 -1.33 37.99
CA SER A 600 -0.86 -0.15 37.99
C SER A 600 -0.79 0.58 39.35
N SER A 601 -0.22 1.78 39.37
CA SER A 601 -0.17 2.69 40.53
C SER A 601 -1.36 3.65 40.55
N GLU A 602 -1.71 4.17 41.73
CA GLU A 602 -2.76 5.18 41.92
C GLU A 602 -2.55 6.40 41.01
N GLU A 603 -1.33 6.96 40.97
CA GLU A 603 -0.97 8.07 40.08
C GLU A 603 -1.24 7.76 38.59
N THR A 604 -1.02 6.51 38.17
CA THR A 604 -1.27 6.10 36.78
C THR A 604 -2.77 5.99 36.50
N LEU A 605 -3.56 5.49 37.46
CA LEU A 605 -5.02 5.40 37.33
C LEU A 605 -5.68 6.79 37.31
N GLU A 606 -5.22 7.73 38.14
CA GLU A 606 -5.69 9.12 38.12
C GLU A 606 -5.44 9.79 36.76
N ARG A 607 -4.22 9.65 36.22
CA ARG A 607 -3.88 10.16 34.88
C ARG A 607 -4.68 9.48 33.78
N LEU A 608 -4.87 8.17 33.89
CA LEU A 608 -5.66 7.38 32.95
C LEU A 608 -7.10 7.91 32.92
N ARG A 609 -7.72 8.10 34.10
CA ARG A 609 -9.07 8.64 34.24
C ARG A 609 -9.19 10.01 33.56
N ALA A 610 -8.30 10.94 33.90
CA ALA A 610 -8.32 12.29 33.34
C ALA A 610 -8.22 12.29 31.80
N LYS A 611 -7.35 11.46 31.22
CA LYS A 611 -7.17 11.38 29.77
C LYS A 611 -8.31 10.68 29.05
N LEU A 612 -8.87 9.63 29.63
CA LEU A 612 -9.99 8.90 29.03
C LEU A 612 -11.26 9.76 29.02
N SER A 613 -11.53 10.53 30.08
CA SER A 613 -12.67 11.45 30.12
C SER A 613 -12.64 12.52 29.03
N VAL A 614 -11.44 12.97 28.63
CA VAL A 614 -11.27 13.94 27.53
C VAL A 614 -11.31 13.26 26.16
N SER A 615 -10.66 12.10 26.03
CA SER A 615 -10.47 11.44 24.73
C SER A 615 -11.69 10.63 24.27
N TYR A 616 -12.54 10.20 25.19
CA TYR A 616 -13.73 9.37 24.95
C TYR A 616 -14.94 9.92 25.73
N PRO A 617 -15.57 11.01 25.28
CA PRO A 617 -16.77 11.55 25.93
C PRO A 617 -17.90 10.50 25.89
N GLY A 618 -18.47 10.19 27.05
CA GLY A 618 -19.51 9.16 27.20
C GLY A 618 -19.02 7.77 27.63
N LEU A 619 -17.72 7.59 27.90
CA LEU A 619 -17.20 6.34 28.46
C LEU A 619 -17.58 6.18 29.95
N GLU A 620 -18.31 5.12 30.28
CA GLU A 620 -18.71 4.83 31.67
C GLU A 620 -17.61 4.07 32.42
N ILE A 621 -16.87 4.80 33.26
CA ILE A 621 -15.89 4.23 34.18
C ILE A 621 -16.55 4.03 35.55
N VAL A 622 -16.86 2.78 35.88
CA VAL A 622 -17.61 2.42 37.10
C VAL A 622 -16.72 2.11 38.31
N GLY A 623 -15.40 1.98 38.12
CA GLY A 623 -14.45 1.87 39.22
C GLY A 623 -13.00 1.73 38.75
N MET A 624 -12.07 2.04 39.65
CA MET A 624 -10.62 1.91 39.45
C MET A 624 -9.96 1.51 40.78
N ILE A 625 -9.12 0.47 40.78
CA ILE A 625 -8.38 0.02 41.97
C ILE A 625 -6.91 -0.20 41.63
N SER A 626 -6.02 0.42 42.43
CA SER A 626 -4.59 0.13 42.46
C SER A 626 -4.28 -0.87 43.59
N PRO A 627 -4.10 -2.18 43.29
CA PRO A 627 -3.73 -3.14 44.32
C PRO A 627 -2.30 -2.89 44.82
N PRO A 628 -1.98 -3.28 46.08
CA PRO A 628 -0.63 -3.14 46.61
C PRO A 628 0.37 -4.00 45.82
N PHE A 629 1.64 -3.57 45.73
CA PHE A 629 2.70 -4.29 45.01
C PHE A 629 3.19 -5.58 45.70
N ARG A 630 2.49 -6.04 46.76
CA ARG A 630 2.73 -7.30 47.49
C ARG A 630 1.64 -8.33 47.17
N ALA A 631 1.77 -9.55 47.68
CA ALA A 631 0.67 -10.52 47.65
C ALA A 631 -0.53 -9.99 48.44
N LEU A 632 -1.74 -10.21 47.91
CA LEU A 632 -2.99 -9.87 48.56
C LEU A 632 -3.30 -10.85 49.69
N THR A 633 -3.91 -10.36 50.76
CA THR A 633 -4.59 -11.25 51.72
C THR A 633 -5.91 -11.73 51.12
N GLU A 634 -6.44 -12.85 51.61
CA GLU A 634 -7.72 -13.36 51.11
C GLU A 634 -8.88 -12.38 51.35
N ASP A 635 -8.83 -11.61 52.43
CA ASP A 635 -9.84 -10.58 52.73
C ASP A 635 -9.76 -9.41 51.74
N GLU A 636 -8.55 -8.94 51.41
CA GLU A 636 -8.35 -7.90 50.40
C GLU A 636 -8.88 -8.35 49.02
N ASP A 637 -8.53 -9.57 48.62
CA ASP A 637 -8.96 -10.16 47.35
C ASP A 637 -10.49 -10.31 47.28
N ARG A 638 -11.11 -10.81 48.36
CA ARG A 638 -12.58 -10.90 48.48
C ARG A 638 -13.25 -9.52 48.38
N ASN A 639 -12.70 -8.51 49.05
CA ASN A 639 -13.25 -7.16 49.03
C ASN A 639 -13.17 -6.55 47.62
N TYR A 640 -12.04 -6.70 46.92
CA TYR A 640 -11.91 -6.23 45.53
C TYR A 640 -12.85 -6.95 44.58
N ILE A 641 -13.04 -8.27 44.72
CA ILE A 641 -14.03 -9.01 43.91
C ILE A 641 -15.45 -8.47 44.14
N GLN A 642 -15.81 -8.22 45.41
CA GLN A 642 -17.12 -7.66 45.74
C GLN A 642 -17.31 -6.26 45.15
N GLU A 643 -16.30 -5.40 45.24
CA GLU A 643 -16.33 -4.05 44.67
C GLU A 643 -16.47 -4.07 43.15
N ILE A 644 -15.66 -4.89 42.45
CA ILE A 644 -15.74 -5.07 41.00
C ILE A 644 -17.14 -5.56 40.60
N ASN A 645 -17.68 -6.56 41.30
CA ASN A 645 -18.99 -7.12 40.98
C ASN A 645 -20.14 -6.16 41.30
N ALA A 646 -20.05 -5.40 42.39
CA ALA A 646 -21.06 -4.42 42.78
C ALA A 646 -21.12 -3.23 41.80
N SER A 647 -20.00 -2.88 41.17
CA SER A 647 -19.95 -1.84 40.14
C SER A 647 -20.78 -2.17 38.87
N GLY A 648 -21.08 -3.46 38.66
CA GLY A 648 -21.77 -3.93 37.46
C GLY A 648 -20.93 -3.85 36.17
N ALA A 649 -19.59 -3.78 36.27
CA ALA A 649 -18.74 -3.66 35.09
C ALA A 649 -18.92 -4.80 34.08
N ASP A 650 -19.03 -4.45 32.80
CA ASP A 650 -19.05 -5.40 31.68
C ASP A 650 -17.63 -5.81 31.30
N PHE A 651 -16.69 -4.85 31.32
CA PHE A 651 -15.27 -5.07 31.05
C PHE A 651 -14.41 -4.75 32.26
N VAL A 652 -13.56 -5.70 32.66
CA VAL A 652 -12.58 -5.54 33.74
C VAL A 652 -11.17 -5.59 33.15
N TRP A 653 -10.51 -4.44 33.08
CA TRP A 653 -9.17 -4.30 32.52
C TRP A 653 -8.11 -4.62 33.57
N ILE A 654 -7.22 -5.57 33.27
CA ILE A 654 -6.17 -6.00 34.19
C ILE A 654 -4.80 -5.47 33.72
N GLY A 655 -4.20 -4.60 34.54
CA GLY A 655 -2.93 -3.92 34.30
C GLY A 655 -1.77 -4.34 35.23
N LEU A 656 -1.69 -5.62 35.59
CA LEU A 656 -0.64 -6.14 36.51
C LEU A 656 0.66 -6.55 35.80
N GLY A 657 0.63 -6.64 34.46
CA GLY A 657 1.73 -7.15 33.65
C GLY A 657 1.83 -8.68 33.67
N ALA A 658 2.33 -9.25 32.57
CA ALA A 658 2.55 -10.68 32.46
C ALA A 658 3.77 -11.13 33.29
N PRO A 659 3.72 -12.30 33.96
CA PRO A 659 2.64 -13.31 33.94
C PRO A 659 1.52 -13.09 34.96
N LYS A 660 1.65 -12.10 35.86
CA LYS A 660 0.74 -11.93 37.01
C LYS A 660 -0.69 -11.66 36.60
N GLN A 661 -0.91 -10.89 35.53
CA GLN A 661 -2.24 -10.57 35.04
C GLN A 661 -3.00 -11.82 34.56
N GLU A 662 -2.34 -12.74 33.84
CA GLU A 662 -3.00 -13.95 33.34
C GLU A 662 -3.31 -14.93 34.48
N THR A 663 -2.37 -15.11 35.40
CA THR A 663 -2.60 -15.96 36.58
C THR A 663 -3.72 -15.40 37.47
N TYR A 664 -3.78 -14.07 37.66
CA TYR A 664 -4.85 -13.41 38.39
C TYR A 664 -6.20 -13.66 37.71
N MET A 665 -6.30 -13.41 36.40
CA MET A 665 -7.55 -13.63 35.66
C MET A 665 -8.03 -15.09 35.73
N ALA A 666 -7.13 -16.06 35.61
CA ALA A 666 -7.49 -17.46 35.69
C ALA A 666 -7.95 -17.90 37.10
N SER A 667 -7.33 -17.40 38.17
CA SER A 667 -7.77 -17.72 39.54
C SER A 667 -9.08 -17.04 39.95
N HIS A 668 -9.51 -16.05 39.16
CA HIS A 668 -10.71 -15.23 39.35
C HIS A 668 -11.83 -15.55 38.35
N GLU A 669 -11.61 -16.51 37.45
CA GLU A 669 -12.64 -16.99 36.52
C GLU A 669 -13.87 -17.49 37.31
N GLY A 670 -15.05 -17.02 36.93
CA GLY A 670 -16.31 -17.29 37.62
C GLY A 670 -16.53 -16.52 38.93
N LYS A 671 -15.50 -15.90 39.52
CA LYS A 671 -15.62 -15.06 40.73
C LYS A 671 -15.90 -13.60 40.40
N VAL A 672 -15.20 -13.06 39.40
CA VAL A 672 -15.48 -11.75 38.82
C VAL A 672 -16.54 -11.93 37.73
N LYS A 673 -17.57 -11.06 37.67
CA LYS A 673 -18.67 -11.17 36.69
C LYS A 673 -18.38 -10.47 35.36
N GLY A 674 -17.59 -9.41 35.35
CA GLY A 674 -17.20 -8.76 34.09
C GLY A 674 -16.21 -9.60 33.28
N LEU A 675 -16.14 -9.37 31.97
CA LEU A 675 -15.15 -10.01 31.11
C LEU A 675 -13.77 -9.41 31.41
N MET A 676 -12.84 -10.25 31.87
CA MET A 676 -11.48 -9.80 32.24
C MET A 676 -10.55 -9.78 31.02
N ILE A 677 -9.81 -8.69 30.82
CA ILE A 677 -8.88 -8.55 29.69
C ILE A 677 -7.52 -8.03 30.18
N GLY A 678 -6.47 -8.83 29.97
CA GLY A 678 -5.10 -8.45 30.29
C GLY A 678 -4.48 -7.55 29.22
N VAL A 679 -4.18 -6.29 29.56
CA VAL A 679 -3.70 -5.29 28.58
C VAL A 679 -2.21 -4.97 28.66
N GLY A 680 -1.48 -5.61 29.58
CA GLY A 680 -0.05 -5.35 29.77
C GLY A 680 0.18 -3.87 30.08
N ALA A 681 0.99 -3.20 29.26
CA ALA A 681 1.30 -1.76 29.42
C ALA A 681 0.21 -0.82 28.88
N GLY A 682 -1.02 -1.30 28.68
CA GLY A 682 -2.13 -0.48 28.18
C GLY A 682 -2.38 0.77 29.03
N PHE A 683 -2.35 0.64 30.35
CA PHE A 683 -2.61 1.76 31.26
C PHE A 683 -1.55 2.86 31.10
N ASP A 684 -0.27 2.51 31.05
CA ASP A 684 0.82 3.46 30.86
C ASP A 684 0.76 4.20 29.51
N TYR A 685 0.29 3.54 28.44
CA TYR A 685 0.12 4.19 27.14
C TYR A 685 -0.98 5.26 27.18
N TYR A 686 -2.14 4.95 27.76
CA TYR A 686 -3.25 5.91 27.83
C TYR A 686 -3.05 6.97 28.91
N ALA A 687 -2.39 6.65 30.03
CA ALA A 687 -1.92 7.63 31.00
C ALA A 687 -0.80 8.52 30.43
N GLY A 688 -0.14 8.10 29.35
CA GLY A 688 0.95 8.81 28.67
C GLY A 688 2.28 8.79 29.42
N ASN A 689 2.47 7.83 30.31
CA ASN A 689 3.75 7.55 30.96
C ASN A 689 4.77 7.00 29.95
N ILE A 690 4.29 6.28 28.91
CA ILE A 690 5.13 5.71 27.84
C ILE A 690 4.69 6.29 26.49
N ARG A 691 5.66 6.78 25.71
CA ARG A 691 5.39 7.25 24.34
C ARG A 691 5.24 6.07 23.39
N ARG A 692 4.22 6.13 22.54
CA ARG A 692 3.99 5.13 21.49
C ARG A 692 4.90 5.39 20.29
N ALA A 693 5.28 4.34 19.56
CA ALA A 693 6.11 4.46 18.37
C ALA A 693 5.40 5.31 17.29
N PRO A 694 6.13 6.11 16.49
CA PRO A 694 5.55 6.78 15.32
C PRO A 694 4.83 5.80 14.38
N LEU A 695 3.77 6.25 13.71
CA LEU A 695 2.92 5.40 12.86
C LEU A 695 3.72 4.65 11.78
N TRP A 696 4.78 5.26 11.22
CA TRP A 696 5.65 4.60 10.24
C TRP A 696 6.40 3.41 10.86
N MET A 697 6.91 3.53 12.09
CA MET A 697 7.56 2.42 12.80
C MET A 697 6.56 1.33 13.15
N GLN A 698 5.33 1.69 13.54
CA GLN A 698 4.26 0.71 13.78
C GLN A 698 3.93 -0.08 12.51
N LYS A 699 3.74 0.61 11.36
CA LYS A 699 3.50 0.00 10.05
C LYS A 699 4.65 -0.91 9.60
N CYS A 700 5.89 -0.48 9.82
CA CYS A 700 7.10 -1.28 9.55
C CYS A 700 7.37 -2.36 10.61
N SER A 701 6.57 -2.41 11.69
CA SER A 701 6.71 -3.38 12.78
C SER A 701 8.02 -3.27 13.56
N LEU A 702 8.51 -2.05 13.68
CA LEU A 702 9.70 -1.64 14.44
C LEU A 702 9.34 -1.11 15.83
N GLU A 703 8.11 -1.32 16.30
CA GLU A 703 7.66 -0.85 17.62
C GLU A 703 8.47 -1.48 18.76
N TRP A 704 8.93 -2.73 18.59
CA TRP A 704 9.86 -3.36 19.54
C TRP A 704 11.20 -2.63 19.62
N LEU A 705 11.72 -2.12 18.49
CA LEU A 705 12.98 -1.36 18.44
C LEU A 705 12.82 0.00 19.12
N TYR A 706 11.70 0.68 18.86
CA TYR A 706 11.37 1.94 19.53
C TYR A 706 11.27 1.77 21.05
N ARG A 707 10.68 0.66 21.50
CA ARG A 707 10.58 0.34 22.92
C ARG A 707 11.93 -0.01 23.54
N LEU A 708 12.78 -0.74 22.82
CA LEU A 708 14.15 -1.04 23.24
C LEU A 708 14.98 0.23 23.43
N ILE A 709 14.78 1.26 22.59
CA ILE A 709 15.44 2.56 22.74
C ILE A 709 14.97 3.29 24.01
N GLN A 710 13.70 3.18 24.39
CA GLN A 710 13.16 3.80 25.60
C GLN A 710 13.58 3.08 26.89
N GLU A 711 13.59 1.74 26.91
CA GLU A 711 13.90 0.94 28.10
C GLU A 711 15.04 -0.08 27.84
N PRO A 712 16.26 0.35 27.45
CA PRO A 712 17.31 -0.56 26.99
C PRO A 712 17.75 -1.55 28.07
N ARG A 713 17.89 -1.12 29.32
CA ARG A 713 18.31 -1.98 30.44
C ARG A 713 17.32 -3.11 30.74
N LYS A 714 16.02 -2.85 30.59
CA LYS A 714 14.92 -3.78 30.90
C LYS A 714 14.62 -4.73 29.74
N LEU A 715 14.61 -4.22 28.50
CA LEU A 715 14.17 -4.98 27.33
C LEU A 715 15.29 -5.71 26.59
N LEU A 716 16.54 -5.26 26.66
CA LEU A 716 17.65 -5.89 25.92
C LEU A 716 17.86 -7.35 26.35
N LYS A 717 17.96 -7.60 27.66
CA LYS A 717 18.11 -8.96 28.22
C LYS A 717 16.94 -9.87 27.82
N ARG A 718 15.71 -9.36 27.93
CA ARG A 718 14.48 -10.09 27.57
C ARG A 718 14.43 -10.40 26.08
N TYR A 719 14.75 -9.46 25.20
CA TYR A 719 14.68 -9.68 23.76
C TYR A 719 15.76 -10.63 23.25
N VAL A 720 17.00 -10.47 23.70
CA VAL A 720 18.09 -11.39 23.30
C VAL A 720 17.80 -12.81 23.74
N HIS A 721 17.38 -13.00 25.00
CA HIS A 721 17.09 -14.33 25.53
C HIS A 721 15.80 -14.93 24.94
N THR A 722 14.68 -14.20 25.02
CA THR A 722 13.37 -14.76 24.69
C THR A 722 13.08 -14.80 23.20
N ASN A 723 13.45 -13.79 22.40
CA ASN A 723 13.21 -13.83 20.96
C ASN A 723 14.11 -14.86 20.28
N GLY A 724 15.38 -14.96 20.70
CA GLY A 724 16.29 -16.00 20.21
C GLY A 724 15.78 -17.41 20.51
N LYS A 725 15.33 -17.64 21.76
CA LYS A 725 14.74 -18.92 22.18
C LYS A 725 13.45 -19.23 21.42
N PHE A 726 12.57 -18.25 21.23
CA PHE A 726 11.34 -18.41 20.44
C PHE A 726 11.62 -18.86 19.01
N ILE A 727 12.55 -18.21 18.30
CA ILE A 727 12.91 -18.57 16.93
C ILE A 727 13.42 -20.03 16.88
N ARG A 728 14.31 -20.40 17.81
CA ARG A 728 14.87 -21.76 17.89
C ARG A 728 13.78 -22.81 18.16
N LEU A 729 12.90 -22.56 19.14
CA LEU A 729 11.83 -23.48 19.52
C LEU A 729 10.79 -23.63 18.42
N VAL A 730 10.36 -22.54 17.79
CA VAL A 730 9.40 -22.57 16.68
C VAL A 730 10.00 -23.27 15.46
N TRP A 731 11.30 -23.10 15.19
CA TRP A 731 11.98 -23.82 14.13
C TRP A 731 11.97 -25.33 14.40
N LYS A 732 12.28 -25.76 15.63
CA LYS A 732 12.20 -27.17 16.06
C LYS A 732 10.77 -27.72 15.91
N GLU A 733 9.77 -27.03 16.46
CA GLU A 733 8.35 -27.42 16.38
C GLU A 733 7.88 -27.55 14.93
N ASN A 734 8.23 -26.62 14.05
CA ASN A 734 7.88 -26.69 12.62
C ASN A 734 8.60 -27.81 11.86
N ARG A 735 9.79 -28.21 12.29
CA ARG A 735 10.50 -29.36 11.73
C ARG A 735 9.81 -30.66 12.14
N ASP A 736 9.44 -30.78 13.41
CA ASP A 736 8.77 -31.95 13.96
C ASP A 736 7.36 -32.14 13.37
N LEU A 737 6.60 -31.05 13.18
CA LEU A 737 5.30 -31.06 12.50
C LEU A 737 5.43 -31.60 11.07
N ARG A 738 6.43 -31.14 10.31
CA ARG A 738 6.68 -31.65 8.93
C ARG A 738 7.08 -33.11 8.91
N HIS A 739 7.82 -33.61 9.91
CA HIS A 739 8.15 -35.02 10.02
C HIS A 739 6.95 -35.89 10.39
N ARG A 740 6.05 -35.42 11.27
CA ARG A 740 4.78 -36.10 11.57
C ARG A 740 3.87 -36.17 10.33
N ASP A 741 3.72 -35.06 9.62
CA ASP A 741 2.90 -35.01 8.39
C ASP A 741 3.43 -35.97 7.31
N ARG A 742 4.76 -36.14 7.21
CA ARG A 742 5.39 -37.12 6.30
C ARG A 742 5.24 -38.58 6.75
N LYS A 743 5.17 -38.85 8.06
CA LYS A 743 4.96 -40.20 8.61
C LYS A 743 3.50 -40.66 8.50
N ILE A 744 2.54 -39.74 8.50
CA ILE A 744 1.11 -40.02 8.30
C ILE A 744 0.79 -40.21 6.79
N GLN A 745 1.66 -39.74 5.90
CA GLN A 745 1.57 -39.92 4.44
C GLN A 745 2.21 -41.22 3.92
N ARG A 746 2.97 -41.93 4.75
CA ARG A 746 3.46 -43.29 4.47
C ARG A 746 2.56 -44.27 5.20
#